data_AF-A0A5C2S4K6-F1
#
_entry.id   AF-A0A5C2S4K6-F1
#
_cell.length_a   1.000
_cell.length_b   1.000
_cell.length_c   1.000
_cell.angle_alpha   90.00
_cell.angle_beta   90.00
_cell.angle_gamma   90.00
#
_symmetry.space_group_name_H-M   'P 1'
#
loop_
_entity.id
_entity.type
_entity.pdbx_description
1 polymer ?
#
loop_
_entity_poly.entity_id
_entity_poly.type
_entity_poly.pdbx_seq_one_letter_code
_entity_poly.pdbx_strand_id
1 'polypeptide(L)'
;MSDRKKRKLSPDSRTAYTDIQSALARIKPKLNGKRPDWNSLRSDLLHLSTLAESLSKHRPRAKREDWSHRADELDREGVALWNASVLQRDVPDDSYRSVCAALRLAGFRLIEAGMEHKPGIESLIHVLQLASKAGASLADTGDLDLAAGVLGSAAKYEDLLRAAEDPQGENAQARARAVVLYYSSRMEAAWGEGNTGVAEFMLEKATESDQYLSLLTPSDRRTLAGKLLGIGKELLRSSTQDGPPGNSAKDSVKWIQRAFSIIEPLEDAVDTGDGQLRRSILRSLSRAYFLSSAQDPENLARAEASLQELIDSVDTSLGHSSAEYQQLRWMRVAILKRRKAPHGPLLEAFRSIIDHMEYSEGNITDVLQELRTLGHDHSLVTAIHVHCLQRAFEVQNSSGLVYLDRLLLSLIFHCSKDDDHARTMQQLENALDLLDSKDYELPKIPTTACLTLLWQFGDRHYHAKRWSEAADWFLVGTHGVFGSMAQISNPKCLRKAALCYIQCGEHAQACAVIRRCPPTEAATHYVALLIAAHQGLEDEAVAAVHDMVHASNFNKKMLLLATRLANESGMKNLLLSVLEALLDACTGSKLEVEAEAITLVRCIIRARFVPMILRHFTTALSLVTALESKQNTAVGTKDISWLWRTAYNTAVQGCSEWDNQEDSISDLFDISRQLLEIYLRFPAVESETGLHVFLINASFAGAAGRVFASRHRASSNAAQESDRRKAVAQEIVACKDRIQKVLAKAGALGEEDILRAHSFLNVLSVFETEIACQLKTWGRILEVIEETTRTQSVDLGTFEAVTDILWVEKDCPVEVLFAALEAILHASLDRAALSVEKFSRWLRAICTILLSRNAAADRTKAIGYVEQAVGVLQEHAAEDDPQGYPMDERHWLMGTAYNTGIECLHASLLDEAKRWFEAATAICRFAPDGEARSEKIAKTYTQLLARYSR
;
A
#
# COMPACT_ATOMS: atom_id res chain seq x y z
N MET A 1 101.42 -47.20 3.14
CA MET A 1 100.50 -48.00 3.97
C MET A 1 99.22 -48.19 3.15
N SER A 2 99.13 -49.28 2.38
CA SER A 2 98.32 -50.50 2.66
C SER A 2 96.82 -50.16 2.62
N ASP A 3 96.01 -50.56 1.64
CA ASP A 3 95.90 -51.89 1.04
C ASP A 3 95.43 -51.85 -0.43
N ARG A 4 96.18 -52.55 -1.27
CA ARG A 4 95.68 -53.12 -2.53
C ARG A 4 94.70 -54.25 -2.19
N LYS A 5 93.41 -54.09 -2.46
CA LYS A 5 92.47 -55.21 -2.60
C LYS A 5 92.02 -55.35 -4.06
N LYS A 6 92.69 -56.29 -4.75
CA LYS A 6 92.19 -57.02 -5.91
C LYS A 6 90.89 -57.77 -5.53
N ARG A 7 89.83 -57.61 -6.34
CA ARG A 7 88.69 -58.54 -6.61
C ARG A 7 87.64 -57.73 -7.39
N LYS A 8 87.09 -58.12 -8.55
CA LYS A 8 86.87 -59.41 -9.21
C LYS A 8 86.94 -59.30 -10.75
N LEU A 9 87.45 -60.37 -11.37
CA LEU A 9 87.22 -60.91 -12.71
C LEU A 9 86.50 -60.04 -13.76
N SER A 10 87.19 -59.71 -14.86
CA SER A 10 86.50 -59.53 -16.14
C SER A 10 85.90 -60.88 -16.54
N PRO A 11 84.61 -60.97 -16.94
CA PRO A 11 84.09 -62.19 -17.53
C PRO A 11 84.88 -62.46 -18.81
N ASP A 12 85.27 -63.72 -19.00
CA ASP A 12 85.77 -64.15 -20.30
C ASP A 12 84.65 -63.86 -21.32
N SER A 13 84.90 -63.08 -22.35
CA SER A 13 83.84 -62.65 -23.30
C SER A 13 83.02 -63.79 -23.91
N ARG A 14 83.55 -65.03 -23.91
CA ARG A 14 82.81 -66.25 -24.24
C ARG A 14 81.73 -66.59 -23.22
N THR A 15 81.99 -66.44 -21.91
CA THR A 15 81.00 -66.74 -20.86
C THR A 15 79.83 -65.77 -20.90
N ALA A 16 80.08 -64.47 -21.11
CA ALA A 16 79.00 -63.48 -21.22
C ALA A 16 78.08 -63.74 -22.42
N TYR A 17 78.63 -64.15 -23.57
CA TYR A 17 77.84 -64.52 -24.75
C TYR A 17 77.01 -65.79 -24.53
N THR A 18 77.59 -66.83 -23.89
CA THR A 18 76.86 -68.06 -23.56
C THR A 18 75.78 -67.83 -22.52
N ASP A 19 75.97 -66.89 -21.58
CA ASP A 19 74.98 -66.50 -20.58
C ASP A 19 73.78 -65.81 -21.25
N ILE A 20 74.03 -64.96 -22.26
CA ILE A 20 72.98 -64.35 -23.09
C ILE A 20 72.20 -65.41 -23.88
N GLN A 21 72.88 -66.36 -24.53
CA GLN A 21 72.21 -67.46 -25.26
C GLN A 21 71.36 -68.33 -24.32
N SER A 22 71.85 -68.61 -23.11
CA SER A 22 71.11 -69.36 -22.09
C SER A 22 69.87 -68.60 -21.60
N ALA A 23 69.97 -67.27 -21.41
CA ALA A 23 68.84 -66.43 -21.06
C ALA A 23 67.79 -66.37 -22.20
N LEU A 24 68.21 -66.23 -23.46
CA LEU A 24 67.32 -66.25 -24.62
C LEU A 24 66.58 -67.59 -24.77
N ALA A 25 67.25 -68.72 -24.53
CA ALA A 25 66.64 -70.04 -24.55
C ALA A 25 65.53 -70.20 -23.48
N ARG A 26 65.62 -69.48 -22.36
CA ARG A 26 64.59 -69.45 -21.30
C ARG A 26 63.43 -68.51 -21.64
N ILE A 27 63.71 -67.40 -22.32
CA ILE A 27 62.74 -66.35 -22.64
C ILE A 27 61.83 -66.73 -23.82
N LYS A 28 62.38 -67.31 -24.90
CA LYS A 28 61.62 -67.64 -26.12
C LYS A 28 60.41 -68.55 -25.90
N PRO A 29 60.47 -69.64 -25.10
CA PRO A 29 59.31 -70.48 -24.82
C PRO A 29 58.23 -69.76 -24.03
N LYS A 30 58.62 -68.86 -23.12
CA LYS A 30 57.70 -68.06 -22.31
C LYS A 30 56.94 -67.04 -23.16
N LEU A 31 57.59 -66.43 -24.16
CA LEU A 31 56.96 -65.51 -25.12
C LEU A 31 55.91 -66.18 -26.01
N ASN A 32 56.11 -67.45 -26.37
CA ASN A 32 55.22 -68.20 -27.26
C ASN A 32 54.16 -69.06 -26.51
N GLY A 33 54.08 -68.94 -25.18
CA GLY A 33 53.18 -69.74 -24.33
C GLY A 33 51.72 -69.27 -24.39
N LYS A 34 50.76 -70.20 -24.23
CA LYS A 34 49.31 -69.89 -24.23
C LYS A 34 48.83 -69.06 -23.03
N ARG A 35 49.61 -68.97 -21.94
CA ARG A 35 49.41 -68.13 -20.75
C ARG A 35 50.76 -67.75 -20.13
N PRO A 36 51.40 -66.67 -20.59
CA PRO A 36 52.69 -66.24 -20.07
C PRO A 36 52.56 -65.64 -18.66
N ASP A 37 53.45 -66.06 -17.74
CA ASP A 37 53.67 -65.38 -16.48
C ASP A 37 54.48 -64.10 -16.74
N TRP A 38 53.78 -62.98 -16.82
CA TRP A 38 54.35 -61.67 -17.15
C TRP A 38 55.41 -61.20 -16.15
N ASN A 39 55.27 -61.51 -14.86
CA ASN A 39 56.23 -61.10 -13.85
C ASN A 39 57.55 -61.90 -13.96
N SER A 40 57.45 -63.22 -14.15
CA SER A 40 58.62 -64.06 -14.39
C SER A 40 59.33 -63.69 -15.70
N LEU A 41 58.57 -63.43 -16.76
CA LEU A 41 59.11 -63.03 -18.05
C LEU A 41 59.80 -61.66 -18.00
N ARG A 42 59.20 -60.68 -17.30
CA ARG A 42 59.82 -59.36 -17.08
C ARG A 42 61.16 -59.48 -16.38
N SER A 43 61.25 -60.26 -15.29
CA SER A 43 62.50 -60.48 -14.55
C SER A 43 63.60 -61.08 -15.43
N ASP A 44 63.24 -62.07 -16.26
CA ASP A 44 64.18 -62.69 -17.20
C ASP A 44 64.66 -61.71 -18.28
N LEU A 45 63.77 -60.87 -18.81
CA LEU A 45 64.11 -59.83 -19.80
C LEU A 45 65.01 -58.73 -19.21
N LEU A 46 64.74 -58.29 -17.98
CA LEU A 46 65.60 -57.36 -17.27
C LEU A 46 66.98 -57.96 -17.04
N HIS A 47 67.06 -59.23 -16.62
CA HIS A 47 68.33 -59.93 -16.48
C HIS A 47 69.10 -60.02 -17.81
N LEU A 48 68.42 -60.40 -18.90
CA LEU A 48 69.00 -60.42 -20.24
C LEU A 48 69.56 -59.04 -20.64
N SER A 49 68.82 -57.96 -20.33
CA SER A 49 69.27 -56.60 -20.62
C SER A 49 70.56 -56.23 -19.86
N THR A 50 70.71 -56.65 -18.60
CA THR A 50 71.93 -56.41 -17.82
C THR A 50 73.15 -57.17 -18.36
N LEU A 51 72.94 -58.40 -18.85
CA LEU A 51 73.99 -59.20 -19.48
C LEU A 51 74.46 -58.56 -20.79
N ALA A 52 73.51 -58.13 -21.62
CA ALA A 52 73.79 -57.45 -22.88
C ALA A 52 74.47 -56.09 -22.69
N GLU A 53 74.04 -55.30 -21.70
CA GLU A 53 74.70 -54.05 -21.33
C GLU A 53 76.15 -54.28 -20.88
N SER A 54 76.40 -55.29 -20.04
CA SER A 54 77.75 -55.66 -19.59
C SER A 54 78.66 -56.03 -20.77
N LEU A 55 78.14 -56.80 -21.74
CA LEU A 55 78.85 -57.18 -22.96
C LEU A 55 79.18 -55.95 -23.84
N SER A 56 78.25 -54.99 -23.95
CA SER A 56 78.46 -53.75 -24.72
C SER A 56 79.58 -52.88 -24.15
N LYS A 57 79.76 -52.86 -22.82
CA LYS A 57 80.82 -52.11 -22.13
C LYS A 57 82.19 -52.79 -22.22
N HIS A 58 82.22 -54.13 -22.34
CA HIS A 58 83.44 -54.95 -22.30
C HIS A 58 83.58 -55.79 -23.58
N ARG A 59 83.47 -55.16 -24.75
CA ARG A 59 83.57 -55.88 -26.02
C ARG A 59 84.95 -56.57 -26.16
N PRO A 60 84.99 -57.85 -26.56
CA PRO A 60 86.24 -58.57 -26.71
C PRO A 60 87.12 -58.06 -27.85
N ARG A 61 88.44 -58.17 -27.67
CA ARG A 61 89.44 -58.13 -28.76
C ARG A 61 89.49 -59.48 -29.50
N ALA A 62 88.36 -59.97 -29.99
CA ALA A 62 88.29 -61.21 -30.77
C ALA A 62 88.79 -60.98 -32.21
N LYS A 63 89.16 -62.06 -32.92
CA LYS A 63 89.43 -61.99 -34.38
C LYS A 63 88.17 -61.46 -35.09
N ARG A 64 88.36 -60.55 -36.05
CA ARG A 64 87.30 -59.74 -36.69
C ARG A 64 86.14 -60.58 -37.25
N GLU A 65 86.42 -61.78 -37.77
CA GLU A 65 85.43 -62.69 -38.37
C GLU A 65 84.52 -63.39 -37.33
N ASP A 66 85.08 -63.91 -36.22
CA ASP A 66 84.30 -64.61 -35.17
C ASP A 66 83.35 -63.68 -34.42
N TRP A 67 83.73 -62.40 -34.29
CA TRP A 67 82.90 -61.40 -33.64
C TRP A 67 81.79 -60.90 -34.55
N SER A 68 82.02 -60.79 -35.86
CA SER A 68 81.00 -60.37 -36.83
C SER A 68 79.78 -61.28 -36.78
N HIS A 69 79.97 -62.61 -36.79
CA HIS A 69 78.87 -63.56 -36.70
C HIS A 69 78.08 -63.44 -35.38
N ARG A 70 78.77 -63.20 -34.26
CA ARG A 70 78.12 -63.02 -32.95
C ARG A 70 77.38 -61.70 -32.85
N ALA A 71 77.92 -60.65 -33.45
CA ALA A 71 77.28 -59.35 -33.57
C ALA A 71 75.97 -59.44 -34.36
N ASP A 72 75.99 -60.11 -35.51
CA ASP A 72 74.80 -60.34 -36.35
C ASP A 72 73.74 -61.19 -35.63
N GLU A 73 74.16 -62.17 -34.84
CA GLU A 73 73.24 -63.01 -34.03
C GLU A 73 72.59 -62.19 -32.91
N LEU A 74 73.36 -61.35 -32.20
CA LEU A 74 72.82 -60.45 -31.17
C LEU A 74 71.85 -59.42 -31.75
N ASP A 75 72.18 -58.85 -32.90
CA ASP A 75 71.29 -57.90 -33.60
C ASP A 75 69.97 -58.58 -34.00
N ARG A 76 70.05 -59.76 -34.64
CA ARG A 76 68.87 -60.55 -35.04
C ARG A 76 67.96 -60.89 -33.85
N GLU A 77 68.55 -61.34 -32.75
CA GLU A 77 67.82 -61.66 -31.52
C GLU A 77 67.22 -60.41 -30.88
N GLY A 78 67.95 -59.29 -30.89
CA GLY A 78 67.44 -58.02 -30.39
C GLY A 78 66.27 -57.47 -31.21
N VAL A 79 66.34 -57.55 -32.53
CA VAL A 79 65.25 -57.20 -33.45
C VAL A 79 64.04 -58.11 -33.23
N ALA A 80 64.24 -59.41 -33.01
CA ALA A 80 63.15 -60.35 -32.72
C ALA A 80 62.41 -59.99 -31.42
N LEU A 81 63.15 -59.70 -30.33
CA LEU A 81 62.54 -59.24 -29.07
C LEU A 81 61.86 -57.87 -29.21
N TRP A 82 62.45 -56.96 -29.98
CA TRP A 82 61.84 -55.67 -30.27
C TRP A 82 60.50 -55.81 -30.99
N ASN A 83 60.45 -56.64 -32.04
CA ASN A 83 59.22 -56.90 -32.80
C ASN A 83 58.17 -57.62 -31.94
N ALA A 84 58.58 -58.49 -31.02
CA ALA A 84 57.67 -59.11 -30.06
C ALA A 84 56.95 -58.06 -29.18
N SER A 85 57.58 -56.92 -28.89
CA SER A 85 56.93 -55.80 -28.17
C SER A 85 55.89 -55.02 -28.99
N VAL A 86 55.76 -55.32 -30.29
CA VAL A 86 54.86 -54.64 -31.23
C VAL A 86 53.64 -55.51 -31.57
N LEU A 87 53.72 -56.83 -31.36
CA LEU A 87 52.77 -57.83 -31.87
C LEU A 87 51.43 -57.96 -31.10
N GLN A 88 51.20 -57.30 -29.96
CA GLN A 88 49.87 -57.23 -29.33
C GLN A 88 49.60 -55.84 -28.73
N ARG A 89 49.03 -54.93 -29.52
CA ARG A 89 48.74 -53.55 -29.09
C ARG A 89 47.48 -53.40 -28.21
N ASP A 90 46.65 -54.43 -28.09
CA ASP A 90 45.28 -54.31 -27.56
C ASP A 90 45.03 -54.99 -26.20
N VAL A 91 46.05 -55.26 -25.38
CA VAL A 91 45.88 -55.84 -24.03
C VAL A 91 46.00 -54.74 -22.95
N PRO A 92 44.91 -54.33 -22.29
CA PRO A 92 44.93 -53.32 -21.24
C PRO A 92 45.35 -53.92 -19.87
N ASP A 93 46.52 -54.56 -19.82
CA ASP A 93 47.12 -55.09 -18.59
C ASP A 93 48.45 -54.36 -18.32
N ASP A 94 48.55 -53.68 -17.17
CA ASP A 94 49.76 -52.95 -16.76
C ASP A 94 50.98 -53.89 -16.65
N SER A 95 50.75 -55.16 -16.32
CA SER A 95 51.79 -56.19 -16.27
C SER A 95 52.34 -56.50 -17.67
N TYR A 96 51.46 -56.50 -18.68
CA TYR A 96 51.84 -56.69 -20.08
C TYR A 96 52.58 -55.47 -20.66
N ARG A 97 52.15 -54.25 -20.33
CA ARG A 97 52.85 -53.01 -20.72
C ARG A 97 54.27 -52.98 -20.17
N SER A 98 54.42 -53.38 -18.92
CA SER A 98 55.73 -53.48 -18.27
C SER A 98 56.64 -54.54 -18.91
N VAL A 99 56.09 -55.69 -19.34
CA VAL A 99 56.82 -56.68 -20.15
C VAL A 99 57.21 -56.12 -21.52
N CYS A 100 56.34 -55.35 -22.18
CA CYS A 100 56.66 -54.70 -23.45
C CYS A 100 57.81 -53.69 -23.32
N ALA A 101 57.83 -52.91 -22.23
CA ALA A 101 58.94 -52.02 -21.92
C ALA A 101 60.25 -52.81 -21.70
N ALA A 102 60.19 -53.92 -20.95
CA ALA A 102 61.33 -54.81 -20.73
C ALA A 102 61.82 -55.51 -22.03
N LEU A 103 60.90 -55.87 -22.95
CA LEU A 103 61.23 -56.40 -24.28
C LEU A 103 61.97 -55.38 -25.13
N ARG A 104 61.50 -54.12 -25.14
CA ARG A 104 62.17 -53.01 -25.84
C ARG A 104 63.56 -52.75 -25.26
N LEU A 105 63.68 -52.78 -23.93
CA LEU A 105 64.97 -52.64 -23.24
C LEU A 105 65.95 -53.77 -23.60
N ALA A 106 65.52 -55.02 -23.49
CA ALA A 106 66.36 -56.19 -23.80
C ALA A 106 66.74 -56.21 -25.29
N GLY A 107 65.78 -55.93 -26.18
CA GLY A 107 66.03 -55.84 -27.62
C GLY A 107 67.05 -54.76 -27.98
N PHE A 108 66.87 -53.55 -27.43
CA PHE A 108 67.83 -52.45 -27.58
C PHE A 108 69.23 -52.82 -27.07
N ARG A 109 69.35 -53.40 -25.87
CA ARG A 109 70.67 -53.75 -25.29
C ARG A 109 71.40 -54.83 -26.09
N LEU A 110 70.67 -55.77 -26.70
CA LEU A 110 71.27 -56.79 -27.59
C LEU A 110 71.78 -56.16 -28.90
N ILE A 111 70.99 -55.30 -29.54
CA ILE A 111 71.40 -54.53 -30.74
C ILE A 111 72.61 -53.65 -30.41
N GLU A 112 72.61 -52.97 -29.26
CA GLU A 112 73.74 -52.19 -28.77
C GLU A 112 75.00 -53.05 -28.54
N ALA A 113 74.84 -54.27 -28.02
CA ALA A 113 75.96 -55.19 -27.82
C ALA A 113 76.57 -55.67 -29.16
N GLY A 114 75.72 -55.88 -30.18
CA GLY A 114 76.11 -56.31 -31.53
C GLY A 114 76.63 -55.20 -32.45
N MET A 115 76.43 -53.93 -32.09
CA MET A 115 76.87 -52.81 -32.93
C MET A 115 78.39 -52.78 -33.18
N GLU A 116 78.81 -52.20 -34.30
CA GLU A 116 80.21 -51.97 -34.63
C GLU A 116 80.92 -50.98 -33.67
N HIS A 117 82.25 -50.91 -33.73
CA HIS A 117 83.04 -49.99 -32.89
C HIS A 117 82.96 -48.52 -33.37
N LYS A 118 82.76 -48.31 -34.68
CA LYS A 118 82.53 -47.01 -35.31
C LYS A 118 81.26 -47.07 -36.16
N PRO A 119 80.08 -46.95 -35.55
CA PRO A 119 78.81 -47.00 -36.28
C PRO A 119 78.70 -45.85 -37.28
N GLY A 120 78.14 -46.15 -38.46
CA GLY A 120 77.76 -45.13 -39.44
C GLY A 120 76.56 -44.30 -38.99
N ILE A 121 76.24 -43.25 -39.74
CA ILE A 121 75.16 -42.31 -39.41
C ILE A 121 73.80 -42.99 -39.28
N GLU A 122 73.47 -43.94 -40.17
CA GLU A 122 72.21 -44.70 -40.12
C GLU A 122 72.11 -45.58 -38.88
N SER A 123 73.21 -46.26 -38.51
CA SER A 123 73.27 -47.09 -37.30
C SER A 123 73.14 -46.24 -36.03
N LEU A 124 73.73 -45.03 -36.01
CA LEU A 124 73.59 -44.06 -34.93
C LEU A 124 72.15 -43.53 -34.81
N ILE A 125 71.50 -43.23 -35.93
CA ILE A 125 70.07 -42.84 -35.96
C ILE A 125 69.21 -43.99 -35.41
N HIS A 126 69.43 -45.20 -35.89
CA HIS A 126 68.65 -46.37 -35.50
C HIS A 126 68.78 -46.68 -34.01
N VAL A 127 70.01 -46.77 -33.48
CA VAL A 127 70.21 -47.06 -32.06
C VAL A 127 69.66 -45.96 -31.16
N LEU A 128 69.80 -44.68 -31.55
CA LEU A 128 69.28 -43.56 -30.77
C LEU A 128 67.76 -43.63 -30.69
N GLN A 129 67.08 -43.95 -31.81
CA GLN A 129 65.64 -44.16 -31.82
C GLN A 129 65.20 -45.35 -30.95
N LEU A 130 65.91 -46.48 -31.01
CA LEU A 130 65.61 -47.65 -30.19
C LEU A 130 65.78 -47.34 -28.69
N ALA A 131 66.90 -46.71 -28.32
CA ALA A 131 67.16 -46.30 -26.94
C ALA A 131 66.08 -45.33 -26.43
N SER A 132 65.69 -44.36 -27.26
CA SER A 132 64.70 -43.34 -26.91
C SER A 132 63.29 -43.91 -26.75
N LYS A 133 62.90 -44.87 -27.60
CA LYS A 133 61.62 -45.60 -27.50
C LYS A 133 61.59 -46.56 -26.30
N ALA A 134 62.69 -47.26 -26.04
CA ALA A 134 62.83 -48.12 -24.86
C ALA A 134 62.74 -47.29 -23.57
N GLY A 135 63.48 -46.18 -23.50
CA GLY A 135 63.44 -45.23 -22.38
C GLY A 135 62.05 -44.65 -22.14
N ALA A 136 61.36 -44.19 -23.19
CA ALA A 136 59.98 -43.70 -23.07
C ALA A 136 59.03 -44.79 -22.55
N SER A 137 59.13 -46.01 -23.08
CA SER A 137 58.25 -47.12 -22.64
C SER A 137 58.46 -47.50 -21.18
N LEU A 138 59.71 -47.43 -20.69
CA LEU A 138 60.03 -47.67 -19.28
C LEU A 138 59.46 -46.55 -18.40
N ALA A 139 59.62 -45.30 -18.82
CA ALA A 139 59.06 -44.13 -18.12
C ALA A 139 57.53 -44.21 -18.02
N ASP A 140 56.84 -44.60 -19.11
CA ASP A 140 55.38 -44.78 -19.14
C ASP A 140 54.90 -45.85 -18.14
N THR A 141 55.73 -46.86 -17.85
CA THR A 141 55.41 -47.93 -16.90
C THR A 141 55.86 -47.63 -15.46
N GLY A 142 56.44 -46.45 -15.21
CA GLY A 142 56.93 -46.03 -13.90
C GLY A 142 58.33 -46.53 -13.54
N ASP A 143 59.04 -47.23 -14.43
CA ASP A 143 60.42 -47.71 -14.22
C ASP A 143 61.44 -46.59 -14.51
N LEU A 144 61.32 -45.49 -13.75
CA LEU A 144 62.03 -44.24 -14.01
C LEU A 144 63.55 -44.40 -13.93
N ASP A 145 64.07 -45.18 -12.98
CA ASP A 145 65.52 -45.43 -12.85
C ASP A 145 66.10 -46.15 -14.08
N LEU A 146 65.36 -47.12 -14.64
CA LEU A 146 65.78 -47.84 -15.84
C LEU A 146 65.67 -46.95 -17.07
N ALA A 147 64.61 -46.15 -17.17
CA ALA A 147 64.46 -45.14 -18.23
C ALA A 147 65.63 -44.14 -18.19
N ALA A 148 65.99 -43.65 -17.00
CA ALA A 148 67.13 -42.77 -16.77
C ALA A 148 68.45 -43.39 -17.24
N GLY A 149 68.69 -44.66 -16.87
CA GLY A 149 69.90 -45.39 -17.22
C GLY A 149 70.04 -45.60 -18.73
N VAL A 150 68.95 -45.96 -19.41
CA VAL A 150 68.92 -46.14 -20.87
C VAL A 150 69.15 -44.82 -21.60
N LEU A 151 68.40 -43.78 -21.24
CA LEU A 151 68.48 -42.47 -21.90
C LEU A 151 69.78 -41.73 -21.54
N GLY A 152 70.32 -41.96 -20.35
CA GLY A 152 71.68 -41.54 -19.98
C GLY A 152 72.73 -42.23 -20.85
N SER A 153 72.59 -43.53 -21.10
CA SER A 153 73.49 -44.24 -22.02
C SER A 153 73.30 -43.83 -23.49
N ALA A 154 72.12 -43.34 -23.87
CA ALA A 154 71.82 -42.87 -25.21
C ALA A 154 72.47 -41.51 -25.55
N ALA A 155 72.84 -40.71 -24.54
CA ALA A 155 73.54 -39.44 -24.72
C ALA A 155 74.81 -39.59 -25.58
N LYS A 156 75.58 -40.67 -25.38
CA LYS A 156 76.79 -40.96 -26.17
C LYS A 156 76.49 -41.13 -27.67
N TYR A 157 75.32 -41.67 -28.02
CA TYR A 157 74.91 -41.85 -29.41
C TYR A 157 74.43 -40.55 -30.02
N GLU A 158 73.78 -39.70 -29.23
CA GLU A 158 73.43 -38.35 -29.67
C GLU A 158 74.69 -37.50 -29.90
N ASP A 159 75.68 -37.54 -29.00
CA ASP A 159 76.97 -36.84 -29.18
C ASP A 159 77.72 -37.33 -30.43
N LEU A 160 77.80 -38.65 -30.63
CA LEU A 160 78.40 -39.24 -31.83
C LEU A 160 77.63 -38.88 -33.11
N LEU A 161 76.29 -38.88 -33.06
CA LEU A 161 75.45 -38.48 -34.17
C LEU A 161 75.57 -36.98 -34.46
N ARG A 162 75.79 -36.14 -33.44
CA ARG A 162 76.06 -34.70 -33.59
C ARG A 162 77.39 -34.45 -34.30
N ALA A 163 78.42 -35.23 -33.98
CA ALA A 163 79.75 -35.13 -34.57
C ALA A 163 79.87 -35.81 -35.96
N ALA A 164 78.88 -36.61 -36.39
CA ALA A 164 78.90 -37.29 -37.67
C ALA A 164 78.72 -36.32 -38.85
N GLU A 165 79.57 -36.46 -39.88
CA GLU A 165 79.49 -35.72 -41.13
C GLU A 165 78.35 -36.27 -42.02
N ASP A 166 77.48 -35.38 -42.50
CA ASP A 166 76.43 -35.68 -43.49
C ASP A 166 76.54 -34.70 -44.66
N PRO A 167 77.58 -34.81 -45.50
CA PRO A 167 77.93 -33.80 -46.50
C PRO A 167 76.88 -33.61 -47.59
N GLN A 168 76.00 -34.60 -47.81
CA GLN A 168 74.91 -34.54 -48.80
C GLN A 168 73.55 -34.22 -48.18
N GLY A 169 73.43 -34.24 -46.84
CA GLY A 169 72.19 -33.93 -46.12
C GLY A 169 71.08 -34.98 -46.30
N GLU A 170 71.40 -36.16 -46.84
CA GLU A 170 70.41 -37.22 -47.12
C GLU A 170 69.73 -37.73 -45.84
N ASN A 171 70.44 -37.65 -44.71
CA ASN A 171 69.96 -38.14 -43.43
C ASN A 171 69.40 -37.02 -42.53
N ALA A 172 69.34 -35.77 -42.99
CA ALA A 172 68.99 -34.61 -42.17
C ALA A 172 67.64 -34.77 -41.44
N GLN A 173 66.59 -35.24 -42.13
CA GLN A 173 65.28 -35.47 -41.53
C GLN A 173 65.28 -36.65 -40.54
N ALA A 174 65.88 -37.78 -40.90
CA ALA A 174 65.95 -38.96 -40.03
C ALA A 174 66.76 -38.68 -38.75
N ARG A 175 67.84 -37.90 -38.88
CA ARG A 175 68.66 -37.37 -37.79
C ARG A 175 67.86 -36.46 -36.87
N ALA A 176 67.17 -35.45 -37.43
CA ALA A 176 66.34 -34.53 -36.65
C ALA A 176 65.29 -35.27 -35.82
N ARG A 177 64.58 -36.23 -36.44
CA ARG A 177 63.57 -37.06 -35.75
C ARG A 177 64.16 -37.89 -34.62
N ALA A 178 65.33 -38.50 -34.83
CA ALA A 178 66.00 -39.30 -33.81
C ALA A 178 66.47 -38.45 -32.61
N VAL A 179 67.05 -37.28 -32.88
CA VAL A 179 67.53 -36.34 -31.86
C VAL A 179 66.39 -35.75 -31.05
N VAL A 180 65.32 -35.29 -31.69
CA VAL A 180 64.13 -34.76 -31.00
C VAL A 180 63.41 -35.85 -30.20
N LEU A 181 63.31 -37.06 -30.74
CA LEU A 181 62.76 -38.20 -30.00
C LEU A 181 63.59 -38.47 -28.74
N TYR A 182 64.92 -38.44 -28.83
CA TYR A 182 65.80 -38.58 -27.68
C TYR A 182 65.57 -37.50 -26.62
N TYR A 183 65.63 -36.22 -27.00
CA TYR A 183 65.43 -35.13 -26.05
C TYR A 183 64.03 -35.16 -25.43
N SER A 184 62.99 -35.42 -26.21
CA SER A 184 61.61 -35.52 -25.69
C SER A 184 61.42 -36.70 -24.73
N SER A 185 62.03 -37.87 -25.02
CA SER A 185 61.96 -39.02 -24.13
C SER A 185 62.77 -38.80 -22.84
N ARG A 186 63.95 -38.17 -22.93
CA ARG A 186 64.77 -37.83 -21.74
C ARG A 186 64.10 -36.77 -20.87
N MET A 187 63.44 -35.80 -21.51
CA MET A 187 62.63 -34.77 -20.85
C MET A 187 61.51 -35.40 -20.01
N GLU A 188 60.71 -36.30 -20.58
CA GLU A 188 59.62 -36.98 -19.86
C GLU A 188 60.13 -37.88 -18.72
N ALA A 189 61.19 -38.65 -18.97
CA ALA A 189 61.78 -39.49 -17.93
C ALA A 189 62.34 -38.65 -16.77
N ALA A 190 63.09 -37.58 -17.07
CA ALA A 190 63.60 -36.67 -16.06
C ALA A 190 62.48 -35.94 -15.30
N TRP A 191 61.38 -35.60 -15.99
CA TRP A 191 60.18 -35.04 -15.34
C TRP A 191 59.56 -36.05 -14.36
N GLY A 192 59.39 -37.31 -14.79
CA GLY A 192 58.89 -38.38 -13.92
C GLY A 192 59.78 -38.66 -12.71
N GLU A 193 61.11 -38.57 -12.87
CA GLU A 193 62.11 -38.66 -11.77
C GLU A 193 62.01 -37.50 -10.75
N GLY A 194 61.25 -36.44 -11.05
CA GLY A 194 61.21 -35.22 -10.26
C GLY A 194 62.40 -34.27 -10.50
N ASN A 195 63.22 -34.54 -11.53
CA ASN A 195 64.37 -33.73 -11.90
C ASN A 195 64.01 -32.65 -12.92
N THR A 196 63.34 -31.60 -12.44
CA THR A 196 62.81 -30.50 -13.26
C THR A 196 63.90 -29.78 -14.06
N GLY A 197 65.09 -29.57 -13.48
CA GLY A 197 66.20 -28.89 -14.15
C GLY A 197 66.69 -29.63 -15.40
N VAL A 198 66.78 -30.97 -15.34
CA VAL A 198 67.13 -31.78 -16.52
C VAL A 198 66.00 -31.79 -17.53
N ALA A 199 64.74 -31.88 -17.09
CA ALA A 199 63.59 -31.81 -17.99
C ALA A 199 63.57 -30.50 -18.78
N GLU A 200 63.82 -29.35 -18.13
CA GLU A 200 63.88 -28.04 -18.77
C GLU A 200 65.07 -27.92 -19.74
N PHE A 201 66.25 -28.41 -19.37
CA PHE A 201 67.39 -28.42 -20.28
C PHE A 201 67.11 -29.26 -21.54
N MET A 202 66.45 -30.41 -21.38
CA MET A 202 66.08 -31.28 -22.52
C MET A 202 64.96 -30.66 -23.37
N LEU A 203 64.01 -29.93 -22.77
CA LEU A 203 63.04 -29.10 -23.48
C LEU A 203 63.74 -28.06 -24.35
N GLU A 204 64.69 -27.32 -23.78
CA GLU A 204 65.48 -26.34 -24.52
C GLU A 204 66.17 -27.04 -25.69
N LYS A 205 66.89 -28.15 -25.48
CA LYS A 205 67.54 -28.88 -26.58
C LYS A 205 66.58 -29.42 -27.65
N ALA A 206 65.37 -29.85 -27.25
CA ALA A 206 64.35 -30.30 -28.19
C ALA A 206 63.74 -29.16 -29.03
N THR A 207 63.87 -27.90 -28.57
CA THR A 207 63.20 -26.72 -29.15
C THR A 207 64.15 -25.57 -29.54
N GLU A 208 65.45 -25.68 -29.27
CA GLU A 208 66.49 -24.64 -29.47
C GLU A 208 66.91 -24.49 -30.94
N SER A 209 66.74 -25.54 -31.75
CA SER A 209 67.08 -25.51 -33.16
C SER A 209 65.82 -25.53 -34.02
N ASP A 210 65.37 -24.35 -34.47
CA ASP A 210 64.31 -24.21 -35.46
C ASP A 210 64.59 -25.03 -36.73
N GLN A 211 65.87 -25.31 -37.02
CA GLN A 211 66.28 -26.21 -38.09
C GLN A 211 65.75 -27.63 -37.87
N TYR A 212 65.85 -28.20 -36.66
CA TYR A 212 65.31 -29.54 -36.40
C TYR A 212 63.79 -29.55 -36.46
N LEU A 213 63.12 -28.56 -35.86
CA LEU A 213 61.66 -28.47 -35.90
C LEU A 213 61.15 -28.37 -37.35
N SER A 214 61.82 -27.60 -38.21
CA SER A 214 61.49 -27.46 -39.65
C SER A 214 61.53 -28.79 -40.42
N LEU A 215 62.40 -29.73 -40.00
CA LEU A 215 62.58 -31.03 -40.64
C LEU A 215 61.65 -32.13 -40.11
N LEU A 216 60.98 -31.91 -38.97
CA LEU A 216 60.04 -32.86 -38.39
C LEU A 216 58.75 -32.98 -39.22
N THR A 217 58.17 -34.18 -39.25
CA THR A 217 56.83 -34.35 -39.84
C THR A 217 55.76 -33.73 -38.92
N PRO A 218 54.56 -33.38 -39.44
CA PRO A 218 53.44 -32.90 -38.61
C PRO A 218 53.12 -33.84 -37.44
N SER A 219 53.18 -35.17 -37.67
CA SER A 219 52.96 -36.17 -36.62
C SER A 219 54.03 -36.15 -35.52
N ASP A 220 55.30 -35.91 -35.87
CA ASP A 220 56.37 -35.83 -34.88
C ASP A 220 56.22 -34.55 -34.03
N ARG A 221 55.87 -33.42 -34.66
CA ARG A 221 55.56 -32.17 -33.96
C ARG A 221 54.36 -32.29 -33.03
N ARG A 222 53.28 -32.96 -33.48
CA ARG A 222 52.12 -33.30 -32.64
C ARG A 222 52.49 -34.13 -31.43
N THR A 223 53.33 -35.14 -31.63
CA THR A 223 53.80 -35.99 -30.53
C THR A 223 54.58 -35.15 -29.53
N LEU A 224 55.54 -34.34 -29.98
CA LEU A 224 56.32 -33.46 -29.12
C LEU A 224 55.43 -32.49 -28.33
N ALA A 225 54.54 -31.75 -29.02
CA ALA A 225 53.63 -30.81 -28.38
C ALA A 225 52.67 -31.48 -27.39
N GLY A 226 52.21 -32.70 -27.69
CA GLY A 226 51.40 -33.51 -26.78
C GLY A 226 52.11 -33.84 -25.47
N LYS A 227 53.41 -34.20 -25.54
CA LYS A 227 54.25 -34.45 -24.37
C LYS A 227 54.42 -33.19 -23.51
N LEU A 228 54.71 -32.05 -24.16
CA LEU A 228 54.84 -30.76 -23.49
C LEU A 228 53.55 -30.32 -22.80
N LEU A 229 52.41 -30.52 -23.48
CA LEU A 229 51.09 -30.27 -22.92
C LEU A 229 50.80 -31.18 -21.72
N GLY A 230 51.23 -32.45 -21.77
CA GLY A 230 51.11 -33.40 -20.65
C GLY A 230 51.80 -32.91 -19.39
N ILE A 231 53.08 -32.51 -19.51
CA ILE A 231 53.86 -31.91 -18.42
C ILE A 231 53.18 -30.62 -17.91
N GLY A 232 52.78 -29.75 -18.83
CA GLY A 232 52.08 -28.51 -18.50
C GLY A 232 50.77 -28.73 -17.72
N LYS A 233 49.97 -29.73 -18.10
CA LYS A 233 48.73 -30.09 -17.39
C LYS A 233 49.01 -30.64 -16.00
N GLU A 234 50.05 -31.45 -15.83
CA GLU A 234 50.42 -31.99 -14.52
C GLU A 234 50.86 -30.87 -13.57
N LEU A 235 51.60 -29.87 -14.07
CA LEU A 235 51.92 -28.64 -13.34
C LEU A 235 50.67 -27.84 -12.94
N LEU A 236 49.65 -27.74 -13.81
CA LEU A 236 48.39 -27.09 -13.44
C LEU A 236 47.63 -27.88 -12.39
N ARG A 237 47.71 -29.22 -12.39
CA ARG A 237 47.08 -30.07 -11.39
C ARG A 237 47.76 -29.94 -10.03
N SER A 238 49.09 -29.96 -9.99
CA SER A 238 49.85 -29.79 -8.75
C SER A 238 49.69 -28.39 -8.14
N SER A 239 49.48 -27.35 -8.96
CA SER A 239 49.15 -25.99 -8.50
C SER A 239 47.90 -25.89 -7.63
N THR A 240 47.01 -26.88 -7.70
CA THR A 240 45.77 -26.92 -6.90
C THR A 240 45.89 -27.71 -5.61
N GLN A 241 46.99 -28.45 -5.38
CA GLN A 241 47.11 -29.40 -4.27
C GLN A 241 48.17 -29.02 -3.22
N ASP A 242 49.32 -28.46 -3.61
CA ASP A 242 50.39 -28.10 -2.66
C ASP A 242 51.21 -26.87 -3.12
N GLY A 243 51.16 -25.77 -2.34
CA GLY A 243 52.01 -24.57 -2.49
C GLY A 243 51.28 -23.25 -2.80
N PRO A 244 51.95 -22.08 -2.66
CA PRO A 244 51.35 -20.79 -3.01
C PRO A 244 50.96 -20.76 -4.50
N PRO A 245 49.73 -20.34 -4.86
CA PRO A 245 49.02 -20.68 -6.10
C PRO A 245 49.52 -19.98 -7.39
N GLY A 246 50.83 -19.84 -7.60
CA GLY A 246 51.34 -19.17 -8.80
C GLY A 246 52.62 -19.71 -9.42
N ASN A 247 53.54 -20.33 -8.67
CA ASN A 247 54.83 -20.76 -9.24
C ASN A 247 54.63 -21.90 -10.24
N SER A 248 53.90 -22.94 -9.87
CA SER A 248 53.59 -24.07 -10.77
C SER A 248 52.72 -23.68 -11.97
N ALA A 249 51.84 -22.67 -11.82
CA ALA A 249 51.08 -22.13 -12.93
C ALA A 249 51.97 -21.33 -13.91
N LYS A 250 52.93 -20.55 -13.39
CA LYS A 250 53.92 -19.84 -14.21
C LYS A 250 54.84 -20.80 -14.95
N ASP A 251 55.29 -21.86 -14.28
CA ASP A 251 56.13 -22.88 -14.91
C ASP A 251 55.32 -23.62 -15.99
N SER A 252 54.04 -23.93 -15.74
CA SER A 252 53.14 -24.51 -16.74
C SER A 252 53.02 -23.66 -18.01
N VAL A 253 52.96 -22.33 -17.87
CA VAL A 253 52.94 -21.40 -19.02
C VAL A 253 54.15 -21.65 -19.94
N LYS A 254 55.37 -21.83 -19.40
CA LYS A 254 56.59 -22.10 -20.19
C LYS A 254 56.41 -23.35 -21.06
N TRP A 255 55.90 -24.44 -20.48
CA TRP A 255 55.70 -25.71 -21.19
C TRP A 255 54.61 -25.62 -22.26
N ILE A 256 53.46 -25.02 -21.94
CA ILE A 256 52.31 -24.97 -22.84
C ILE A 256 52.52 -23.94 -23.96
N GLN A 257 53.18 -22.80 -23.69
CA GLN A 257 53.59 -21.86 -24.74
C GLN A 257 54.50 -22.51 -25.79
N ARG A 258 55.47 -23.31 -25.33
CA ARG A 258 56.35 -24.07 -26.25
C ARG A 258 55.56 -25.10 -27.05
N ALA A 259 54.62 -25.80 -26.43
CA ALA A 259 53.71 -26.69 -27.14
C ALA A 259 52.91 -25.96 -28.23
N PHE A 260 52.40 -24.76 -27.94
CA PHE A 260 51.69 -23.92 -28.89
C PHE A 260 52.58 -23.52 -30.07
N SER A 261 53.79 -23.00 -29.81
CA SER A 261 54.73 -22.56 -30.87
C SER A 261 55.15 -23.67 -31.85
N ILE A 262 55.11 -24.94 -31.42
CA ILE A 262 55.43 -26.09 -32.28
C ILE A 262 54.26 -26.44 -33.23
N ILE A 263 53.03 -26.19 -32.80
CA ILE A 263 51.81 -26.52 -33.53
C ILE A 263 51.29 -25.36 -34.38
N GLU A 264 51.51 -24.11 -33.96
CA GLU A 264 51.07 -22.90 -34.67
C GLU A 264 51.43 -22.91 -36.17
N PRO A 265 52.66 -23.29 -36.61
CA PRO A 265 52.98 -23.33 -38.05
C PRO A 265 52.28 -24.44 -38.85
N LEU A 266 51.51 -25.32 -38.21
CA LEU A 266 50.80 -26.44 -38.86
C LEU A 266 49.34 -26.10 -39.22
N GLU A 267 48.88 -24.87 -38.97
CA GLU A 267 47.49 -24.44 -39.17
C GLU A 267 46.91 -24.66 -40.58
N ASP A 268 47.74 -24.62 -41.63
CA ASP A 268 47.30 -24.78 -43.02
C ASP A 268 47.17 -26.26 -43.48
N ALA A 269 47.50 -27.22 -42.61
CA ALA A 269 47.40 -28.64 -42.93
C ALA A 269 45.94 -29.14 -42.74
N VAL A 270 45.35 -29.72 -43.80
CA VAL A 270 43.93 -30.13 -43.92
C VAL A 270 43.54 -31.31 -42.97
N ASP A 271 44.33 -31.61 -41.94
CA ASP A 271 44.17 -32.82 -41.12
C ASP A 271 43.32 -32.57 -39.87
N THR A 272 42.17 -33.26 -39.77
CA THR A 272 41.17 -33.11 -38.68
C THR A 272 41.70 -33.35 -37.26
N GLY A 273 42.87 -33.99 -37.11
CA GLY A 273 43.53 -34.20 -35.82
C GLY A 273 44.19 -32.94 -35.23
N ASP A 274 44.49 -31.94 -36.06
CA ASP A 274 45.26 -30.76 -35.66
C ASP A 274 44.42 -29.78 -34.81
N GLY A 275 43.11 -29.72 -35.05
CA GLY A 275 42.18 -28.88 -34.29
C GLY A 275 42.00 -29.29 -32.83
N GLN A 276 41.98 -30.59 -32.51
CA GLN A 276 41.72 -31.05 -31.13
C GLN A 276 42.90 -30.80 -30.19
N LEU A 277 44.13 -31.07 -30.64
CA LEU A 277 45.34 -30.80 -29.85
C LEU A 277 45.49 -29.29 -29.62
N ARG A 278 45.32 -28.46 -30.66
CA ARG A 278 45.35 -27.00 -30.53
C ARG A 278 44.33 -26.49 -29.51
N ARG A 279 43.07 -26.93 -29.61
CA ARG A 279 42.03 -26.56 -28.62
C ARG A 279 42.43 -26.96 -27.21
N SER A 280 43.03 -28.15 -27.03
CA SER A 280 43.52 -28.55 -25.71
C SER A 280 44.69 -27.70 -25.22
N ILE A 281 45.59 -27.27 -26.10
CA ILE A 281 46.69 -26.36 -25.76
C ILE A 281 46.11 -25.01 -25.35
N LEU A 282 45.27 -24.39 -26.18
CA LEU A 282 44.64 -23.09 -25.89
C LEU A 282 43.85 -23.11 -24.58
N ARG A 283 43.09 -24.18 -24.30
CA ARG A 283 42.33 -24.34 -23.04
C ARG A 283 43.23 -24.44 -21.82
N SER A 284 44.31 -25.21 -21.91
CA SER A 284 45.28 -25.33 -20.83
C SER A 284 46.09 -24.05 -20.66
N LEU A 285 46.40 -23.36 -21.77
CA LEU A 285 47.15 -22.11 -21.79
C LEU A 285 46.35 -20.95 -21.19
N SER A 286 45.07 -20.80 -21.56
CA SER A 286 44.18 -19.80 -20.97
C SER A 286 44.05 -20.00 -19.45
N ARG A 287 43.95 -21.24 -19.00
CA ARG A 287 43.90 -21.59 -17.57
C ARG A 287 45.23 -21.31 -16.87
N ALA A 288 46.36 -21.64 -17.48
CA ALA A 288 47.70 -21.37 -16.95
C ALA A 288 47.94 -19.87 -16.79
N TYR A 289 47.59 -19.06 -17.80
CA TYR A 289 47.65 -17.61 -17.72
C TYR A 289 46.71 -17.03 -16.66
N PHE A 290 45.47 -17.53 -16.56
CA PHE A 290 44.53 -17.07 -15.53
C PHE A 290 45.05 -17.35 -14.11
N LEU A 291 45.61 -18.54 -13.85
CA LEU A 291 46.15 -18.87 -12.52
C LEU A 291 47.42 -18.09 -12.20
N SER A 292 48.36 -18.01 -13.15
CA SER A 292 49.62 -17.25 -12.99
C SER A 292 49.42 -15.74 -12.92
N SER A 293 48.24 -15.22 -13.26
CA SER A 293 47.92 -13.79 -13.15
C SER A 293 48.01 -13.21 -11.74
N ALA A 294 48.01 -14.07 -10.71
CA ALA A 294 48.30 -13.66 -9.33
C ALA A 294 49.71 -13.05 -9.19
N GLN A 295 50.65 -13.46 -10.05
CA GLN A 295 52.04 -13.06 -10.02
C GLN A 295 52.40 -12.12 -11.17
N ASP A 296 51.81 -12.33 -12.35
CA ASP A 296 51.98 -11.50 -13.53
C ASP A 296 50.63 -11.03 -14.08
N PRO A 297 50.17 -9.82 -13.72
CA PRO A 297 48.90 -9.28 -14.18
C PRO A 297 48.72 -9.22 -15.70
N GLU A 298 49.81 -9.12 -16.48
CA GLU A 298 49.74 -9.11 -17.95
C GLU A 298 49.17 -10.42 -18.52
N ASN A 299 49.32 -11.53 -17.77
CA ASN A 299 48.77 -12.81 -18.16
C ASN A 299 47.24 -12.81 -18.24
N LEU A 300 46.52 -11.85 -17.64
CA LEU A 300 45.06 -11.76 -17.86
C LEU A 300 44.71 -11.42 -19.31
N ALA A 301 45.46 -10.52 -19.94
CA ALA A 301 45.25 -10.18 -21.35
C ALA A 301 45.60 -11.38 -22.26
N ARG A 302 46.67 -12.11 -21.93
CA ARG A 302 47.06 -13.34 -22.64
C ARG A 302 46.05 -14.47 -22.45
N ALA A 303 45.49 -14.61 -21.25
CA ALA A 303 44.42 -15.56 -20.95
C ALA A 303 43.17 -15.27 -21.78
N GLU A 304 42.77 -14.00 -21.85
CA GLU A 304 41.62 -13.55 -22.64
C GLU A 304 41.83 -13.82 -24.12
N ALA A 305 42.98 -13.43 -24.69
CA ALA A 305 43.28 -13.67 -26.10
C ALA A 305 43.28 -15.17 -26.46
N SER A 306 43.94 -16.00 -25.65
CA SER A 306 43.99 -17.45 -25.86
C SER A 306 42.61 -18.10 -25.74
N LEU A 307 41.78 -17.59 -24.82
CA LEU A 307 40.40 -18.08 -24.65
C LEU A 307 39.50 -17.61 -25.79
N GLN A 308 39.66 -16.39 -26.29
CA GLN A 308 38.88 -15.89 -27.42
C GLN A 308 39.16 -16.71 -28.68
N GLU A 309 40.43 -17.00 -28.97
CA GLU A 309 40.81 -17.87 -30.08
C GLU A 309 40.22 -19.29 -29.93
N LEU A 310 40.20 -19.81 -28.70
CA LEU A 310 39.55 -21.08 -28.42
C LEU A 310 38.04 -21.03 -28.67
N ILE A 311 37.35 -19.97 -28.20
CA ILE A 311 35.92 -19.77 -28.43
C ILE A 311 35.63 -19.69 -29.93
N ASP A 312 36.38 -18.91 -30.70
CA ASP A 312 36.20 -18.78 -32.16
C ASP A 312 36.38 -20.12 -32.87
N SER A 313 37.36 -20.93 -32.43
CA SER A 313 37.58 -22.29 -32.96
C SER A 313 36.47 -23.29 -32.60
N VAL A 314 35.80 -23.10 -31.46
CA VAL A 314 34.71 -23.94 -30.97
C VAL A 314 33.39 -23.55 -31.64
N ASP A 315 33.11 -22.25 -31.76
CA ASP A 315 31.91 -21.71 -32.38
C ASP A 315 31.78 -22.11 -33.86
N THR A 316 32.91 -22.27 -34.56
CA THR A 316 32.93 -22.72 -35.97
C THR A 316 32.75 -24.23 -36.16
N SER A 317 32.89 -25.06 -35.12
CA SER A 317 33.11 -26.50 -35.29
C SER A 317 32.31 -27.44 -34.39
N LEU A 318 31.71 -26.94 -33.31
CA LEU A 318 30.93 -27.72 -32.35
C LEU A 318 29.47 -27.26 -32.36
N GLY A 319 28.55 -28.19 -32.06
CA GLY A 319 27.18 -27.82 -31.74
C GLY A 319 27.12 -27.01 -30.45
N HIS A 320 26.29 -25.97 -30.43
CA HIS A 320 26.07 -25.07 -29.29
C HIS A 320 25.55 -25.78 -28.01
N SER A 321 25.21 -27.08 -28.09
CA SER A 321 24.72 -27.90 -26.99
C SER A 321 25.82 -28.58 -26.15
N SER A 322 27.10 -28.46 -26.52
CA SER A 322 28.16 -29.08 -25.71
C SER A 322 28.35 -28.34 -24.38
N ALA A 323 28.49 -29.08 -23.27
CA ALA A 323 28.75 -28.48 -21.94
C ALA A 323 30.02 -27.62 -21.93
N GLU A 324 30.99 -27.97 -22.78
CA GLU A 324 32.21 -27.18 -22.99
C GLU A 324 31.91 -25.77 -23.52
N TYR A 325 30.95 -25.63 -24.43
CA TYR A 325 30.57 -24.37 -25.05
C TYR A 325 30.22 -23.28 -24.02
N GLN A 326 29.49 -23.67 -22.97
CA GLN A 326 29.10 -22.79 -21.87
C GLN A 326 30.25 -22.55 -20.87
N GLN A 327 31.04 -23.59 -20.56
CA GLN A 327 32.19 -23.46 -19.65
C GLN A 327 33.20 -22.41 -20.12
N LEU A 328 33.46 -22.33 -21.42
CA LEU A 328 34.38 -21.34 -21.99
C LEU A 328 33.86 -19.90 -21.82
N ARG A 329 32.56 -19.68 -21.97
CA ARG A 329 31.93 -18.35 -21.79
C ARG A 329 31.94 -17.91 -20.32
N TRP A 330 31.69 -18.84 -19.39
CA TRP A 330 31.85 -18.58 -17.96
C TRP A 330 33.30 -18.26 -17.59
N MET A 331 34.27 -18.97 -18.19
CA MET A 331 35.68 -18.67 -18.00
C MET A 331 36.04 -17.26 -18.50
N ARG A 332 35.43 -16.80 -19.60
CA ARG A 332 35.61 -15.43 -20.10
C ARG A 332 35.12 -14.39 -19.10
N VAL A 333 33.95 -14.58 -18.50
CA VAL A 333 33.45 -13.70 -17.42
C VAL A 333 34.42 -13.67 -16.24
N ALA A 334 34.94 -14.84 -15.81
CA ALA A 334 35.91 -14.90 -14.71
C ALA A 334 37.21 -14.12 -14.99
N ILE A 335 37.74 -14.21 -16.23
CA ILE A 335 38.92 -13.45 -16.66
C ILE A 335 38.63 -11.95 -16.67
N LEU A 336 37.53 -11.52 -17.32
CA LEU A 336 37.15 -10.12 -17.44
C LEU A 336 36.93 -9.46 -16.08
N LYS A 337 36.27 -10.16 -15.15
CA LYS A 337 36.07 -9.69 -13.77
C LYS A 337 37.40 -9.49 -13.05
N ARG A 338 38.32 -10.46 -13.15
CA ARG A 338 39.64 -10.37 -12.50
C ARG A 338 40.50 -9.25 -13.10
N ARG A 339 40.35 -9.00 -14.40
CA ARG A 339 40.98 -7.88 -15.12
C ARG A 339 40.37 -6.52 -14.79
N LYS A 340 39.19 -6.47 -14.17
CA LYS A 340 38.38 -5.26 -14.01
C LYS A 340 38.09 -4.61 -15.37
N ALA A 341 37.66 -5.44 -16.32
CA ALA A 341 37.29 -4.98 -17.65
C ALA A 341 36.17 -3.91 -17.60
N PRO A 342 36.11 -3.00 -18.57
CA PRO A 342 35.04 -2.01 -18.65
C PRO A 342 33.68 -2.66 -18.91
N HIS A 343 32.62 -1.86 -18.74
CA HIS A 343 31.22 -2.27 -18.83
C HIS A 343 30.88 -3.06 -20.11
N GLY A 344 31.29 -2.57 -21.29
CA GLY A 344 30.93 -3.17 -22.59
C GLY A 344 31.36 -4.64 -22.74
N PRO A 345 32.65 -4.98 -22.60
CA PRO A 345 33.12 -6.37 -22.69
C PRO A 345 32.44 -7.35 -21.71
N LEU A 346 32.16 -6.90 -20.48
CA LEU A 346 31.46 -7.72 -19.49
C LEU A 346 30.00 -7.97 -19.91
N LEU A 347 29.30 -6.94 -20.38
CA LEU A 347 27.93 -7.06 -20.89
C LEU A 347 27.87 -8.07 -22.05
N GLU A 348 28.76 -7.94 -23.03
CA GLU A 348 28.82 -8.86 -24.18
C GLU A 348 29.14 -10.30 -23.77
N ALA A 349 30.00 -10.51 -22.76
CA ALA A 349 30.27 -11.85 -22.24
C ALA A 349 29.03 -12.48 -21.59
N PHE A 350 28.26 -11.73 -20.81
CA PHE A 350 26.99 -12.21 -20.23
C PHE A 350 25.91 -12.42 -21.30
N ARG A 351 25.78 -11.53 -22.29
CA ARG A 351 24.89 -11.73 -23.44
C ARG A 351 25.20 -13.03 -24.16
N SER A 352 26.47 -13.30 -24.43
CA SER A 352 26.91 -14.55 -25.06
C SER A 352 26.53 -15.79 -24.25
N ILE A 353 26.58 -15.74 -22.91
CA ILE A 353 26.09 -16.84 -22.06
C ILE A 353 24.57 -17.01 -22.22
N ILE A 354 23.83 -15.92 -22.00
CA ILE A 354 22.35 -15.92 -22.00
C ILE A 354 21.80 -16.37 -23.36
N ASP A 355 22.40 -15.92 -24.46
CA ASP A 355 21.91 -16.20 -25.81
C ASP A 355 22.02 -17.68 -26.21
N HIS A 356 22.92 -18.43 -25.56
CA HIS A 356 23.25 -19.82 -25.90
C HIS A 356 22.99 -20.80 -24.76
N MET A 357 22.51 -20.36 -23.59
CA MET A 357 22.21 -21.27 -22.48
C MET A 357 20.86 -21.96 -22.69
N GLU A 358 20.75 -23.19 -22.22
CA GLU A 358 19.43 -23.80 -22.04
C GLU A 358 18.74 -23.18 -20.82
N TYR A 359 17.48 -22.79 -20.96
CA TYR A 359 16.69 -22.28 -19.85
C TYR A 359 16.40 -23.41 -18.87
N SER A 360 17.14 -23.43 -17.78
CA SER A 360 17.02 -24.36 -16.67
C SER A 360 17.20 -23.63 -15.34
N GLU A 361 16.70 -24.23 -14.25
CA GLU A 361 16.81 -23.62 -12.92
C GLU A 361 18.27 -23.43 -12.49
N GLY A 362 19.16 -24.36 -12.86
CA GLY A 362 20.60 -24.26 -12.61
C GLY A 362 21.22 -23.05 -13.30
N ASN A 363 21.06 -22.94 -14.62
CA ASN A 363 21.68 -21.86 -15.41
C ASN A 363 21.17 -20.47 -15.00
N ILE A 364 19.86 -20.32 -14.73
CA ILE A 364 19.31 -19.07 -14.21
C ILE A 364 19.88 -18.75 -12.82
N THR A 365 20.07 -19.77 -11.98
CA THR A 365 20.68 -19.57 -10.66
C THR A 365 22.13 -19.10 -10.79
N ASP A 366 22.92 -19.69 -11.68
CA ASP A 366 24.31 -19.33 -11.91
C ASP A 366 24.44 -17.88 -12.40
N VAL A 367 23.60 -17.47 -13.36
CA VAL A 367 23.53 -16.06 -13.83
C VAL A 367 23.19 -15.12 -12.68
N LEU A 368 22.12 -15.39 -11.93
CA LEU A 368 21.71 -14.52 -10.84
C LEU A 368 22.74 -14.48 -9.69
N GLN A 369 23.41 -15.59 -9.40
CA GLN A 369 24.45 -15.66 -8.38
C GLN A 369 25.67 -14.83 -8.79
N GLU A 370 26.10 -14.94 -10.04
CA GLU A 370 27.22 -14.15 -10.57
C GLU A 370 26.90 -12.65 -10.62
N LEU A 371 25.67 -12.28 -11.00
CA LEU A 371 25.22 -10.88 -10.98
C LEU A 371 25.28 -10.26 -9.59
N ARG A 372 25.00 -11.02 -8.52
CA ARG A 372 25.12 -10.52 -7.13
C ARG A 372 26.55 -10.11 -6.78
N THR A 373 27.57 -10.73 -7.38
CA THR A 373 28.98 -10.35 -7.17
C THR A 373 29.35 -9.03 -7.83
N LEU A 374 28.52 -8.57 -8.79
CA LEU A 374 28.68 -7.31 -9.53
C LEU A 374 27.74 -6.21 -9.01
N GLY A 375 27.13 -6.38 -7.84
CA GLY A 375 26.09 -5.47 -7.33
C GLY A 375 26.52 -4.01 -7.10
N HIS A 376 27.80 -3.67 -7.26
CA HIS A 376 28.31 -2.31 -7.22
C HIS A 376 28.17 -1.57 -8.57
N ASP A 377 28.09 -2.30 -9.69
CA ASP A 377 27.83 -1.72 -11.02
C ASP A 377 26.35 -1.91 -11.37
N HIS A 378 25.52 -1.00 -10.85
CA HIS A 378 24.07 -1.09 -11.00
C HIS A 378 23.64 -1.09 -12.47
N SER A 379 24.28 -0.25 -13.30
CA SER A 379 23.96 -0.13 -14.72
C SER A 379 24.18 -1.44 -15.48
N LEU A 380 25.31 -2.12 -15.23
CA LEU A 380 25.67 -3.38 -15.89
C LEU A 380 24.72 -4.49 -15.47
N VAL A 381 24.49 -4.63 -14.18
CA VAL A 381 23.63 -5.67 -13.64
C VAL A 381 22.19 -5.50 -14.15
N THR A 382 21.68 -4.28 -14.22
CA THR A 382 20.35 -3.99 -14.79
C THR A 382 20.29 -4.34 -16.28
N ALA A 383 21.28 -3.94 -17.09
CA ALA A 383 21.33 -4.28 -18.51
C ALA A 383 21.35 -5.80 -18.76
N ILE A 384 22.08 -6.56 -17.94
CA ILE A 384 22.12 -8.03 -18.03
C ILE A 384 20.78 -8.65 -17.62
N HIS A 385 20.13 -8.16 -16.56
CA HIS A 385 18.79 -8.63 -16.16
C HIS A 385 17.76 -8.39 -17.27
N VAL A 386 17.76 -7.19 -17.86
CA VAL A 386 16.85 -6.85 -18.97
C VAL A 386 17.12 -7.75 -20.18
N HIS A 387 18.38 -7.99 -20.55
CA HIS A 387 18.71 -8.93 -21.63
C HIS A 387 18.25 -10.37 -21.32
N CYS A 388 18.42 -10.81 -20.08
CA CYS A 388 17.94 -12.13 -19.64
C CYS A 388 16.42 -12.26 -19.73
N LEU A 389 15.68 -11.22 -19.35
CA LEU A 389 14.22 -11.12 -19.50
C LEU A 389 13.81 -11.15 -20.98
N GLN A 390 14.46 -10.35 -21.84
CA GLN A 390 14.22 -10.33 -23.29
C GLN A 390 14.37 -11.72 -23.90
N ARG A 391 15.50 -12.37 -23.65
CA ARG A 391 15.78 -13.70 -24.20
C ARG A 391 14.85 -14.76 -23.62
N ALA A 392 14.52 -14.71 -22.32
CA ALA A 392 13.59 -15.65 -21.70
C ALA A 392 12.20 -15.58 -22.34
N PHE A 393 11.81 -14.40 -22.81
CA PHE A 393 10.54 -14.13 -23.46
C PHE A 393 10.52 -14.47 -24.96
N GLU A 394 11.68 -14.50 -25.63
CA GLU A 394 11.81 -14.82 -27.06
C GLU A 394 11.90 -16.33 -27.36
N VAL A 395 12.19 -17.15 -26.35
CA VAL A 395 12.34 -18.61 -26.55
C VAL A 395 11.02 -19.24 -26.98
N GLN A 396 11.02 -19.82 -28.19
CA GLN A 396 9.83 -20.38 -28.88
C GLN A 396 9.11 -21.51 -28.12
N ASN A 397 9.79 -22.20 -27.20
CA ASN A 397 9.27 -23.38 -26.50
C ASN A 397 8.58 -23.06 -25.16
N SER A 398 8.35 -21.78 -24.83
CA SER A 398 7.77 -21.33 -23.56
C SER A 398 8.53 -21.75 -22.28
N SER A 399 9.67 -22.43 -22.40
CA SER A 399 10.49 -22.89 -21.26
C SER A 399 11.11 -21.73 -20.48
N GLY A 400 11.40 -20.61 -21.15
CA GLY A 400 11.89 -19.38 -20.51
C GLY A 400 10.84 -18.63 -19.69
N LEU A 401 9.55 -18.76 -20.04
CA LEU A 401 8.45 -18.03 -19.40
C LEU A 401 8.31 -18.36 -17.90
N VAL A 402 8.65 -19.60 -17.51
CA VAL A 402 8.57 -20.08 -16.12
C VAL A 402 9.57 -19.36 -15.21
N TYR A 403 10.58 -18.68 -15.75
CA TYR A 403 11.62 -17.99 -14.99
C TYR A 403 11.48 -16.46 -14.97
N LEU A 404 10.51 -15.90 -15.70
CA LEU A 404 10.32 -14.45 -15.81
C LEU A 404 10.04 -13.80 -14.46
N ASP A 405 9.25 -14.47 -13.61
CA ASP A 405 8.94 -14.00 -12.26
C ASP A 405 10.21 -13.84 -11.41
N ARG A 406 11.08 -14.85 -11.42
CA ARG A 406 12.33 -14.87 -10.66
C ARG A 406 13.31 -13.82 -11.17
N LEU A 407 13.41 -13.65 -12.49
CA LEU A 407 14.25 -12.63 -13.11
C LEU A 407 13.75 -11.22 -12.78
N LEU A 408 12.43 -10.99 -12.85
CA LEU A 408 11.82 -9.70 -12.53
C LEU A 408 11.94 -9.38 -11.03
N LEU A 409 11.72 -10.35 -10.14
CA LEU A 409 11.93 -10.19 -8.70
C LEU A 409 13.38 -9.80 -8.38
N SER A 410 14.35 -10.46 -9.03
CA SER A 410 15.76 -10.13 -8.88
C SER A 410 16.07 -8.72 -9.38
N LEU A 411 15.51 -8.32 -10.53
CA LEU A 411 15.65 -6.98 -11.08
C LEU A 411 15.07 -5.91 -10.15
N ILE A 412 13.85 -6.07 -9.66
CA ILE A 412 13.20 -5.12 -8.72
C ILE A 412 14.05 -4.97 -7.46
N PHE A 413 14.53 -6.09 -6.89
CA PHE A 413 15.37 -6.07 -5.70
C PHE A 413 16.72 -5.37 -5.96
N HIS A 414 17.35 -5.59 -7.12
CA HIS A 414 18.58 -4.92 -7.50
C HIS A 414 18.38 -3.42 -7.70
N CYS A 415 17.33 -3.04 -8.42
CA CYS A 415 16.91 -1.65 -8.64
C CYS A 415 16.74 -0.89 -7.32
N SER A 416 16.17 -1.53 -6.30
CA SER A 416 15.97 -0.90 -4.98
C SER A 416 17.24 -0.44 -4.24
N LYS A 417 18.41 -0.88 -4.72
CA LYS A 417 19.72 -0.57 -4.12
C LYS A 417 20.53 0.46 -4.89
N ASP A 418 20.05 0.88 -6.07
CA ASP A 418 20.71 1.91 -6.85
C ASP A 418 20.46 3.30 -6.21
N ASP A 419 21.49 4.14 -6.20
CA ASP A 419 21.40 5.50 -5.68
C ASP A 419 20.72 6.46 -6.68
N ASP A 420 20.72 6.13 -7.97
CA ASP A 420 20.08 6.91 -9.03
C ASP A 420 18.64 6.45 -9.26
N HIS A 421 17.71 7.05 -8.50
CA HIS A 421 16.29 6.69 -8.55
C HIS A 421 15.64 6.92 -9.92
N ALA A 422 15.96 8.02 -10.61
CA ALA A 422 15.36 8.36 -11.90
C ALA A 422 15.73 7.34 -12.98
N ARG A 423 17.02 6.98 -13.07
CA ARG A 423 17.48 5.91 -13.96
C ARG A 423 16.81 4.59 -13.59
N THR A 424 16.72 4.27 -12.30
CA THR A 424 16.14 3.03 -11.81
C THR A 424 14.69 2.85 -12.24
N MET A 425 13.87 3.89 -12.06
CA MET A 425 12.46 3.85 -12.48
C MET A 425 12.33 3.68 -14.00
N GLN A 426 13.13 4.42 -14.78
CA GLN A 426 13.13 4.29 -16.24
C GLN A 426 13.52 2.87 -16.71
N GLN A 427 14.53 2.26 -16.09
CA GLN A 427 14.95 0.90 -16.44
C GLN A 427 13.91 -0.15 -16.05
N LEU A 428 13.24 0.04 -14.92
CA LEU A 428 12.18 -0.86 -14.46
C LEU A 428 10.94 -0.75 -15.37
N GLU A 429 10.56 0.46 -15.76
CA GLU A 429 9.48 0.72 -16.72
C GLU A 429 9.79 0.07 -18.08
N ASN A 430 10.97 0.31 -18.65
CA ASN A 430 11.41 -0.35 -19.90
C ASN A 430 11.35 -1.90 -19.81
N ALA A 431 11.72 -2.47 -18.65
CA ALA A 431 11.68 -3.92 -18.46
C ALA A 431 10.26 -4.48 -18.37
N LEU A 432 9.32 -3.70 -17.81
CA LEU A 432 7.91 -4.06 -17.74
C LEU A 432 7.21 -3.84 -19.09
N ASP A 433 7.49 -2.74 -19.79
CA ASP A 433 6.98 -2.44 -21.14
C ASP A 433 7.35 -3.53 -22.14
N LEU A 434 8.56 -4.08 -22.02
CA LEU A 434 8.98 -5.23 -22.82
C LEU A 434 8.03 -6.43 -22.68
N LEU A 435 7.58 -6.72 -21.46
CA LEU A 435 6.66 -7.82 -21.19
C LEU A 435 5.23 -7.47 -21.66
N ASP A 436 4.81 -6.22 -21.44
CA ASP A 436 3.49 -5.71 -21.80
C ASP A 436 3.29 -5.60 -23.31
N SER A 437 4.35 -5.29 -24.07
CA SER A 437 4.32 -5.13 -25.54
C SER A 437 3.84 -6.36 -26.31
N LYS A 438 3.73 -7.52 -25.65
CA LYS A 438 3.17 -8.76 -26.23
C LYS A 438 1.99 -9.31 -25.43
N ASP A 439 1.27 -8.46 -24.71
CA ASP A 439 0.08 -8.79 -23.91
C ASP A 439 0.34 -9.88 -22.84
N TYR A 440 1.56 -9.93 -22.28
CA TYR A 440 1.90 -10.92 -21.25
C TYR A 440 1.57 -10.42 -19.84
N GLU A 441 0.68 -11.16 -19.17
CA GLU A 441 0.38 -10.95 -17.75
C GLU A 441 1.07 -11.98 -16.86
N LEU A 442 1.68 -11.51 -15.77
CA LEU A 442 2.25 -12.40 -14.76
C LEU A 442 1.15 -13.18 -14.01
N PRO A 443 1.37 -14.46 -13.67
CA PRO A 443 0.46 -15.21 -12.81
C PRO A 443 0.29 -14.56 -11.43
N LYS A 444 -0.81 -14.89 -10.74
CA LYS A 444 -1.20 -14.24 -9.47
C LYS A 444 -0.14 -14.32 -8.37
N ILE A 445 0.55 -15.46 -8.21
CA ILE A 445 1.55 -15.67 -7.16
C ILE A 445 2.80 -14.80 -7.41
N PRO A 446 3.48 -14.89 -8.58
CA PRO A 446 4.51 -13.95 -9.01
C PRO A 446 4.15 -12.47 -8.87
N THR A 447 2.94 -12.10 -9.33
CA THR A 447 2.44 -10.73 -9.27
C THR A 447 2.39 -10.25 -7.83
N THR A 448 1.87 -11.07 -6.91
CA THR A 448 1.80 -10.74 -5.49
C THR A 448 3.20 -10.54 -4.88
N ALA A 449 4.18 -11.38 -5.26
CA ALA A 449 5.55 -11.26 -4.77
C ALA A 449 6.22 -9.96 -5.25
N CYS A 450 6.09 -9.63 -6.55
CA CYS A 450 6.63 -8.39 -7.12
C CYS A 450 5.99 -7.15 -6.48
N LEU A 451 4.65 -7.11 -6.41
CA LEU A 451 3.92 -6.02 -5.78
C LEU A 451 4.27 -5.83 -4.30
N THR A 452 4.48 -6.93 -3.57
CA THR A 452 4.90 -6.85 -2.15
C THR A 452 6.26 -6.20 -2.01
N LEU A 453 7.23 -6.52 -2.88
CA LEU A 453 8.53 -5.84 -2.90
C LEU A 453 8.40 -4.36 -3.26
N LEU A 454 7.65 -4.04 -4.31
CA LEU A 454 7.38 -2.64 -4.71
C LEU A 454 6.77 -1.84 -3.56
N TRP A 455 5.79 -2.42 -2.85
CA TRP A 455 5.18 -1.78 -1.68
C TRP A 455 6.16 -1.61 -0.53
N GLN A 456 6.99 -2.60 -0.24
CA GLN A 456 8.02 -2.50 0.82
C GLN A 456 9.02 -1.39 0.52
N PHE A 457 9.44 -1.24 -0.74
CA PHE A 457 10.35 -0.16 -1.15
C PHE A 457 9.66 1.20 -1.13
N GLY A 458 8.44 1.31 -1.68
CA GLY A 458 7.64 2.54 -1.57
C GLY A 458 7.44 2.95 -0.10
N ASP A 459 7.11 2.00 0.78
CA ASP A 459 6.96 2.26 2.21
C ASP A 459 8.30 2.69 2.84
N ARG A 460 9.43 2.08 2.48
CA ARG A 460 10.75 2.48 2.96
C ARG A 460 11.10 3.92 2.58
N HIS A 461 10.84 4.31 1.33
CA HIS A 461 11.07 5.69 0.86
C HIS A 461 10.12 6.68 1.55
N TYR A 462 8.86 6.30 1.76
CA TYR A 462 7.86 7.10 2.46
C TYR A 462 8.30 7.41 3.91
N HIS A 463 8.72 6.39 4.67
CA HIS A 463 9.20 6.59 6.05
C HIS A 463 10.51 7.39 6.11
N ALA A 464 11.31 7.34 5.04
CA ALA A 464 12.50 8.19 4.87
C ALA A 464 12.19 9.62 4.43
N LYS A 465 10.90 10.01 4.31
CA LYS A 465 10.43 11.32 3.82
C LYS A 465 10.84 11.65 2.37
N ARG A 466 11.22 10.64 1.57
CA ARG A 466 11.45 10.76 0.13
C ARG A 466 10.16 10.46 -0.61
N TRP A 467 9.19 11.37 -0.46
CA TRP A 467 7.80 11.10 -0.86
C TRP A 467 7.61 11.00 -2.38
N SER A 468 8.28 11.84 -3.18
CA SER A 468 8.24 11.73 -4.65
C SER A 468 8.74 10.36 -5.13
N GLU A 469 9.90 9.94 -4.64
CA GLU A 469 10.47 8.61 -4.97
C GLU A 469 9.56 7.47 -4.50
N ALA A 470 8.92 7.60 -3.34
CA ALA A 470 7.94 6.63 -2.85
C ALA A 470 6.73 6.52 -3.78
N ALA A 471 6.24 7.64 -4.33
CA ALA A 471 5.15 7.65 -5.28
C ALA A 471 5.49 6.84 -6.53
N ASP A 472 6.69 7.02 -7.09
CA ASP A 472 7.13 6.28 -8.29
C ASP A 472 7.12 4.76 -8.06
N TRP A 473 7.65 4.30 -6.92
CA TRP A 473 7.62 2.87 -6.55
C TRP A 473 6.19 2.30 -6.49
N PHE A 474 5.23 3.07 -5.96
CA PHE A 474 3.83 2.65 -5.95
C PHE A 474 3.21 2.69 -7.35
N LEU A 475 3.53 3.69 -8.16
CA LEU A 475 3.00 3.84 -9.53
C LEU A 475 3.47 2.72 -10.46
N VAL A 476 4.72 2.25 -10.33
CA VAL A 476 5.21 1.07 -11.05
C VAL A 476 4.33 -0.16 -10.77
N GLY A 477 3.79 -0.28 -9.55
CA GLY A 477 2.86 -1.35 -9.18
C GLY A 477 1.48 -1.28 -9.86
N THR A 478 1.25 -0.34 -10.77
CA THR A 478 0.03 -0.21 -11.58
C THR A 478 0.19 -0.65 -13.04
N HIS A 479 1.38 -1.15 -13.40
CA HIS A 479 1.72 -1.59 -14.75
C HIS A 479 0.85 -2.76 -15.26
N GLY A 480 0.61 -2.81 -16.58
CA GLY A 480 -0.25 -3.82 -17.25
C GLY A 480 0.16 -5.27 -17.00
N VAL A 481 1.46 -5.57 -16.99
CA VAL A 481 2.07 -6.85 -16.56
C VAL A 481 1.51 -7.42 -15.25
N PHE A 482 1.05 -6.58 -14.31
CA PHE A 482 0.43 -7.00 -13.04
C PHE A 482 -1.11 -7.16 -13.12
N GLY A 483 -1.66 -7.23 -14.34
CA GLY A 483 -3.09 -7.30 -14.68
C GLY A 483 -3.88 -8.35 -13.90
N SER A 484 -3.26 -9.50 -13.63
CA SER A 484 -3.87 -10.61 -12.87
C SER A 484 -4.35 -10.26 -11.46
N MET A 485 -3.85 -9.16 -10.87
CA MET A 485 -4.23 -8.63 -9.56
C MET A 485 -4.73 -7.17 -9.61
N ALA A 486 -4.85 -6.57 -10.79
CA ALA A 486 -5.07 -5.13 -10.98
C ALA A 486 -6.29 -4.57 -10.22
N GLN A 487 -7.38 -5.34 -10.14
CA GLN A 487 -8.60 -4.92 -9.42
C GLN A 487 -8.36 -4.64 -7.93
N ILE A 488 -7.40 -5.33 -7.31
CA ILE A 488 -7.09 -5.21 -5.88
C ILE A 488 -5.85 -4.33 -5.66
N SER A 489 -4.83 -4.51 -6.51
CA SER A 489 -3.53 -3.84 -6.34
C SER A 489 -3.55 -2.40 -6.81
N ASN A 490 -4.15 -2.10 -7.97
CA ASN A 490 -4.07 -0.76 -8.57
C ASN A 490 -4.67 0.32 -7.67
N PRO A 491 -5.89 0.17 -7.12
CA PRO A 491 -6.46 1.17 -6.22
C PRO A 491 -5.58 1.41 -4.99
N LYS A 492 -4.93 0.36 -4.45
CA LYS A 492 -4.03 0.45 -3.30
C LYS A 492 -2.74 1.22 -3.65
N CYS A 493 -2.11 0.90 -4.79
CA CYS A 493 -0.93 1.57 -5.31
C CYS A 493 -1.20 3.06 -5.56
N LEU A 494 -2.27 3.36 -6.30
CA LEU A 494 -2.67 4.74 -6.63
C LEU A 494 -2.99 5.56 -5.39
N ARG A 495 -3.74 5.00 -4.42
CA ARG A 495 -4.01 5.68 -3.14
C ARG A 495 -2.73 5.97 -2.35
N LYS A 496 -1.79 5.04 -2.29
CA LYS A 496 -0.48 5.25 -1.63
C LYS A 496 0.35 6.32 -2.35
N ALA A 497 0.39 6.30 -3.69
CA ALA A 497 1.06 7.34 -4.48
C ALA A 497 0.43 8.73 -4.25
N ALA A 498 -0.91 8.82 -4.27
CA ALA A 498 -1.62 10.07 -3.99
C ALA A 498 -1.31 10.60 -2.58
N LEU A 499 -1.26 9.74 -1.56
CA LEU A 499 -0.84 10.13 -0.21
C LEU A 499 0.59 10.68 -0.17
N CYS A 500 1.51 10.14 -0.98
CA CYS A 500 2.87 10.67 -1.12
C CYS A 500 2.85 12.10 -1.70
N TYR A 501 2.12 12.33 -2.79
CA TYR A 501 2.00 13.65 -3.39
C TYR A 501 1.33 14.69 -2.48
N ILE A 502 0.39 14.27 -1.63
CA ILE A 502 -0.17 15.15 -0.59
C ILE A 502 0.92 15.62 0.37
N GLN A 503 1.83 14.74 0.80
CA GLN A 503 2.95 15.11 1.68
C GLN A 503 3.98 16.02 0.96
N CYS A 504 4.14 15.89 -0.35
CA CYS A 504 4.95 16.81 -1.16
C CYS A 504 4.32 18.21 -1.32
N GLY A 505 3.03 18.38 -1.01
CA GLY A 505 2.27 19.59 -1.37
C GLY A 505 1.85 19.64 -2.85
N GLU A 506 2.06 18.56 -3.61
CA GLU A 506 1.73 18.47 -5.04
C GLU A 506 0.29 17.97 -5.24
N HIS A 507 -0.67 18.77 -4.79
CA HIS A 507 -2.08 18.37 -4.74
C HIS A 507 -2.70 18.11 -6.13
N ALA A 508 -2.22 18.79 -7.17
CA ALA A 508 -2.66 18.57 -8.54
C ALA A 508 -2.31 17.16 -9.05
N GLN A 509 -1.10 16.68 -8.75
CA GLN A 509 -0.68 15.31 -9.09
C GLN A 509 -1.44 14.28 -8.26
N ALA A 510 -1.62 14.54 -6.96
CA ALA A 510 -2.45 13.68 -6.10
C ALA A 510 -3.87 13.52 -6.67
N CYS A 511 -4.47 14.61 -7.16
CA CYS A 511 -5.79 14.60 -7.79
C CYS A 511 -5.80 13.81 -9.11
N ALA A 512 -4.79 13.99 -9.97
CA ALA A 512 -4.68 13.24 -11.21
C ALA A 512 -4.55 11.72 -10.97
N VAL A 513 -3.78 11.33 -9.95
CA VAL A 513 -3.59 9.92 -9.57
C VAL A 513 -4.87 9.33 -8.97
N ILE A 514 -5.54 10.04 -8.06
CA ILE A 514 -6.73 9.50 -7.39
C ILE A 514 -7.91 9.32 -8.34
N ARG A 515 -8.02 10.14 -9.40
CA ARG A 515 -9.03 10.00 -10.46
C ARG A 515 -8.93 8.68 -11.25
N ARG A 516 -7.77 8.02 -11.21
CA ARG A 516 -7.55 6.70 -11.83
C ARG A 516 -8.09 5.55 -10.96
N CYS A 517 -8.43 5.80 -9.69
CA CYS A 517 -9.03 4.80 -8.81
C CYS A 517 -10.52 4.59 -9.11
N PRO A 518 -11.07 3.40 -8.84
CA PRO A 518 -12.52 3.18 -8.87
C PRO A 518 -13.25 4.12 -7.88
N PRO A 519 -14.33 4.81 -8.32
CA PRO A 519 -15.13 5.68 -7.46
C PRO A 519 -16.06 4.92 -6.51
N THR A 520 -16.05 3.58 -6.55
CA THR A 520 -16.92 2.74 -5.71
C THR A 520 -16.36 2.51 -4.30
N GLU A 521 -15.11 2.88 -4.04
CA GLU A 521 -14.43 2.67 -2.75
C GLU A 521 -14.39 3.94 -1.88
N ALA A 522 -14.85 3.82 -0.64
CA ALA A 522 -14.80 4.88 0.38
C ALA A 522 -13.37 5.37 0.64
N ALA A 523 -12.38 4.49 0.57
CA ALA A 523 -10.99 4.86 0.75
C ALA A 523 -10.46 5.79 -0.37
N THR A 524 -11.01 5.70 -1.59
CA THR A 524 -10.70 6.64 -2.68
C THR A 524 -11.23 8.02 -2.34
N HIS A 525 -12.49 8.09 -1.93
CA HIS A 525 -13.15 9.34 -1.53
C HIS A 525 -12.53 9.98 -0.30
N TYR A 526 -12.04 9.19 0.65
CA TYR A 526 -11.29 9.72 1.79
C TYR A 526 -9.98 10.39 1.39
N VAL A 527 -9.25 9.83 0.41
CA VAL A 527 -8.05 10.49 -0.13
C VAL A 527 -8.43 11.73 -0.94
N ALA A 528 -9.55 11.71 -1.68
CA ALA A 528 -10.08 12.89 -2.37
C ALA A 528 -10.44 14.01 -1.38
N LEU A 529 -11.08 13.68 -0.25
CA LEU A 529 -11.35 14.57 0.86
C LEU A 529 -10.06 15.20 1.42
N LEU A 530 -9.02 14.40 1.67
CA LEU A 530 -7.72 14.92 2.12
C LEU A 530 -7.15 15.93 1.12
N ILE A 531 -7.18 15.60 -0.17
CA ILE A 531 -6.68 16.49 -1.24
C ILE A 531 -7.46 17.82 -1.24
N ALA A 532 -8.79 17.76 -1.23
CA ALA A 532 -9.65 18.94 -1.24
C ALA A 532 -9.46 19.81 0.02
N ALA A 533 -9.35 19.19 1.19
CA ALA A 533 -9.10 19.88 2.45
C ALA A 533 -7.75 20.62 2.44
N HIS A 534 -6.68 19.97 1.95
CA HIS A 534 -5.37 20.61 1.83
C HIS A 534 -5.34 21.74 0.79
N GLN A 535 -6.18 21.68 -0.25
CA GLN A 535 -6.32 22.75 -1.25
C GLN A 535 -7.24 23.90 -0.81
N GLY A 536 -7.97 23.77 0.31
CA GLY A 536 -8.95 24.77 0.72
C GLY A 536 -10.29 24.70 -0.02
N LEU A 537 -10.55 23.64 -0.78
CA LEU A 537 -11.76 23.47 -1.59
C LEU A 537 -12.87 22.80 -0.76
N GLU A 538 -13.55 23.61 0.05
CA GLU A 538 -14.53 23.11 1.04
C GLU A 538 -15.73 22.38 0.39
N ASP A 539 -16.25 22.87 -0.74
CA ASP A 539 -17.38 22.23 -1.45
C ASP A 539 -17.00 20.86 -2.03
N GLU A 540 -15.79 20.72 -2.58
CA GLU A 540 -15.29 19.43 -3.08
C GLU A 540 -15.05 18.44 -1.94
N ALA A 541 -14.57 18.94 -0.78
CA ALA A 541 -14.41 18.13 0.41
C ALA A 541 -15.76 17.60 0.93
N VAL A 542 -16.81 18.43 0.91
CA VAL A 542 -18.18 18.02 1.26
C VAL A 542 -18.71 16.96 0.28
N ALA A 543 -18.52 17.15 -1.02
CA ALA A 543 -18.91 16.16 -2.03
C ALA A 543 -18.19 14.81 -1.81
N ALA A 544 -16.89 14.84 -1.52
CA ALA A 544 -16.12 13.64 -1.22
C ALA A 544 -16.62 12.90 0.03
N VAL A 545 -17.07 13.62 1.07
CA VAL A 545 -17.70 13.00 2.26
C VAL A 545 -19.01 12.32 1.89
N HIS A 546 -19.85 12.98 1.09
CA HIS A 546 -21.11 12.41 0.63
C HIS A 546 -20.87 11.10 -0.15
N ASP A 547 -19.95 11.12 -1.12
CA ASP A 547 -19.65 9.96 -1.95
C ASP A 547 -18.97 8.83 -1.13
N MET A 548 -18.16 9.20 -0.14
CA MET A 548 -17.54 8.23 0.77
C MET A 548 -18.57 7.41 1.57
N VAL A 549 -19.66 8.03 2.04
CA VAL A 549 -20.69 7.36 2.85
C VAL A 549 -21.51 6.37 2.03
N HIS A 550 -21.67 6.61 0.73
CA HIS A 550 -22.44 5.76 -0.19
C HIS A 550 -21.60 4.65 -0.85
N ALA A 551 -20.30 4.58 -0.56
CA ALA A 551 -19.38 3.62 -1.15
C ALA A 551 -19.37 2.25 -0.43
N SER A 552 -19.00 1.19 -1.16
CA SER A 552 -19.23 -0.22 -0.78
C SER A 552 -18.44 -0.70 0.44
N ASN A 553 -17.36 -0.02 0.83
CA ASN A 553 -16.49 -0.35 1.96
C ASN A 553 -16.42 0.79 3.00
N PHE A 554 -17.46 1.61 3.07
CA PHE A 554 -17.57 2.67 4.06
C PHE A 554 -17.45 2.15 5.51
N ASN A 555 -16.67 2.86 6.33
CA ASN A 555 -16.52 2.58 7.75
C ASN A 555 -16.73 3.88 8.54
N LYS A 556 -17.60 3.83 9.56
CA LYS A 556 -17.91 5.00 10.42
C LYS A 556 -16.66 5.65 11.04
N LYS A 557 -15.58 4.89 11.28
CA LYS A 557 -14.29 5.44 11.75
C LYS A 557 -13.66 6.43 10.77
N MET A 558 -13.94 6.32 9.48
CA MET A 558 -13.44 7.26 8.46
C MET A 558 -14.06 8.65 8.63
N LEU A 559 -15.33 8.72 9.01
CA LEU A 559 -15.96 10.00 9.34
C LEU A 559 -15.36 10.62 10.62
N LEU A 560 -14.97 9.84 11.63
CA LEU A 560 -14.26 10.38 12.79
C LEU A 560 -12.92 11.03 12.42
N LEU A 561 -12.19 10.44 11.46
CA LEU A 561 -10.98 11.03 10.92
C LEU A 561 -11.29 12.31 10.11
N ALA A 562 -12.36 12.29 9.31
CA ALA A 562 -12.84 13.46 8.58
C ALA A 562 -13.25 14.60 9.53
N THR A 563 -13.86 14.31 10.69
CA THR A 563 -14.21 15.32 11.71
C THR A 563 -12.97 16.00 12.24
N ARG A 564 -11.92 15.21 12.54
CA ARG A 564 -10.64 15.74 13.00
C ARG A 564 -10.00 16.63 11.94
N LEU A 565 -9.95 16.15 10.69
CA LEU A 565 -9.41 16.90 9.55
C LEU A 565 -10.14 18.24 9.36
N ALA A 566 -11.46 18.22 9.33
CA ALA A 566 -12.27 19.43 9.14
C ALA A 566 -12.07 20.44 10.29
N ASN A 567 -11.98 19.96 11.53
CA ASN A 567 -11.73 20.79 12.70
C ASN A 567 -10.31 21.38 12.71
N GLU A 568 -9.28 20.58 12.42
CA GLU A 568 -7.88 21.03 12.32
C GLU A 568 -7.67 22.02 11.16
N SER A 569 -8.41 21.84 10.06
CA SER A 569 -8.35 22.71 8.88
C SER A 569 -9.23 23.97 9.02
N GLY A 570 -10.02 24.10 10.10
CA GLY A 570 -10.92 25.24 10.32
C GLY A 570 -12.12 25.33 9.35
N MET A 571 -12.45 24.25 8.65
CA MET A 571 -13.51 24.19 7.63
C MET A 571 -14.87 23.88 8.27
N LYS A 572 -15.67 24.92 8.51
CA LYS A 572 -16.93 24.82 9.28
C LYS A 572 -18.05 24.09 8.55
N ASN A 573 -18.20 24.31 7.25
CA ASN A 573 -19.25 23.66 6.45
C ASN A 573 -18.93 22.17 6.26
N LEU A 574 -17.65 21.85 6.03
CA LEU A 574 -17.18 20.48 6.00
C LEU A 574 -17.39 19.78 7.35
N LEU A 575 -17.02 20.44 8.46
CA LEU A 575 -17.21 19.88 9.80
C LEU A 575 -18.68 19.58 10.08
N LEU A 576 -19.58 20.49 9.69
CA LEU A 576 -21.02 20.28 9.81
C LEU A 576 -21.46 19.06 8.98
N SER A 577 -21.11 19.02 7.69
CA SER A 577 -21.47 17.91 6.80
C SER A 577 -20.99 16.55 7.32
N VAL A 578 -19.75 16.47 7.83
CA VAL A 578 -19.21 15.24 8.42
C VAL A 578 -19.94 14.83 9.69
N LEU A 579 -20.27 15.80 10.57
CA LEU A 579 -21.01 15.53 11.80
C LEU A 579 -22.45 15.06 11.50
N GLU A 580 -23.09 15.60 10.45
CA GLU A 580 -24.41 15.14 10.00
C GLU A 580 -24.35 13.74 9.42
N ALA A 581 -23.38 13.44 8.56
CA ALA A 581 -23.14 12.10 8.05
C ALA A 581 -22.85 11.08 9.19
N LEU A 582 -22.15 11.50 10.25
CA LEU A 582 -21.92 10.68 11.44
C LEU A 582 -23.23 10.41 12.18
N LEU A 583 -24.05 11.44 12.34
CA LEU A 583 -25.34 11.32 13.01
C LEU A 583 -26.25 10.34 12.26
N ASP A 584 -26.36 10.48 10.93
CA ASP A 584 -27.17 9.59 10.09
C ASP A 584 -26.66 8.14 10.11
N ALA A 585 -25.34 7.96 10.09
CA ALA A 585 -24.74 6.64 10.25
C ALA A 585 -25.02 6.04 11.65
N CYS A 586 -25.22 6.86 12.68
CA CYS A 586 -25.48 6.44 14.06
C CYS A 586 -26.96 6.11 14.31
N THR A 587 -27.89 6.91 13.79
CA THR A 587 -29.35 6.76 13.98
C THR A 587 -29.94 5.49 13.36
N GLY A 588 -29.21 4.80 12.48
CA GLY A 588 -29.59 3.50 11.92
C GLY A 588 -29.22 2.25 12.75
N SER A 589 -28.73 2.38 13.99
CA SER A 589 -28.21 1.23 14.77
C SER A 589 -28.61 1.22 16.26
N LYS A 590 -28.27 0.11 16.96
CA LYS A 590 -28.71 -0.26 18.32
C LYS A 590 -28.63 0.87 19.37
N LEU A 591 -29.47 0.74 20.39
CA LEU A 591 -29.67 1.56 21.59
C LEU A 591 -28.45 2.24 22.24
N GLU A 592 -27.27 1.62 22.28
CA GLU A 592 -26.05 2.22 22.84
C GLU A 592 -25.57 3.45 22.04
N VAL A 593 -25.95 3.53 20.76
CA VAL A 593 -25.58 4.60 19.83
C VAL A 593 -26.47 5.85 20.00
N GLU A 594 -27.64 5.72 20.63
CA GLU A 594 -28.58 6.84 20.85
C GLU A 594 -27.98 7.91 21.83
N ALA A 595 -27.16 7.50 22.81
CA ALA A 595 -26.46 8.44 23.71
C ALA A 595 -25.25 9.13 23.03
N GLU A 596 -24.51 8.42 22.19
CA GLU A 596 -23.45 9.00 21.36
C GLU A 596 -24.03 9.97 20.31
N ALA A 597 -25.19 9.64 19.74
CA ALA A 597 -25.94 10.50 18.82
C ALA A 597 -26.37 11.82 19.49
N ILE A 598 -26.80 11.81 20.75
CA ILE A 598 -27.09 13.04 21.50
C ILE A 598 -25.85 13.92 21.66
N THR A 599 -24.68 13.32 21.89
CA THR A 599 -23.40 14.04 21.95
C THR A 599 -23.03 14.65 20.59
N LEU A 600 -23.26 13.92 19.50
CA LEU A 600 -23.06 14.43 18.13
C LEU A 600 -24.00 15.59 17.81
N VAL A 601 -25.30 15.47 18.16
CA VAL A 601 -26.28 16.55 17.99
C VAL A 601 -25.86 17.80 18.78
N ARG A 602 -25.35 17.66 19.99
CA ARG A 602 -24.76 18.77 20.76
C ARG A 602 -23.60 19.44 20.01
N CYS A 603 -22.70 18.65 19.41
CA CYS A 603 -21.60 19.19 18.62
C CYS A 603 -22.09 19.94 17.38
N ILE A 604 -23.12 19.41 16.69
CA ILE A 604 -23.75 20.05 15.52
C ILE A 604 -24.41 21.38 15.91
N ILE A 605 -25.19 21.40 17.00
CA ILE A 605 -25.86 22.63 17.48
C ILE A 605 -24.83 23.70 17.84
N ARG A 606 -23.69 23.32 18.44
CA ARG A 606 -22.59 24.25 18.75
C ARG A 606 -21.92 24.83 17.50
N ALA A 607 -21.95 24.12 16.36
CA ALA A 607 -21.43 24.62 15.09
C ALA A 607 -22.30 25.74 14.47
N ARG A 608 -23.47 26.05 15.06
CA ARG A 608 -24.32 27.23 14.82
C ARG A 608 -24.72 27.49 13.36
N PHE A 609 -25.70 26.73 12.86
CA PHE A 609 -26.39 27.04 11.61
C PHE A 609 -27.91 27.15 11.79
N VAL A 610 -28.40 28.38 11.95
CA VAL A 610 -29.79 28.73 12.35
C VAL A 610 -30.89 27.96 11.59
N PRO A 611 -30.86 27.84 10.24
CA PRO A 611 -31.91 27.13 9.50
C PRO A 611 -32.01 25.63 9.80
N MET A 612 -30.92 25.01 10.27
CA MET A 612 -30.83 23.56 10.49
C MET A 612 -30.93 23.18 11.97
N ILE A 613 -30.84 24.16 12.87
CA ILE A 613 -30.90 23.99 14.33
C ILE A 613 -32.21 23.33 14.75
N LEU A 614 -33.35 23.70 14.14
CA LEU A 614 -34.65 23.12 14.48
C LEU A 614 -34.67 21.61 14.21
N ARG A 615 -34.22 21.18 13.03
CA ARG A 615 -34.10 19.75 12.66
C ARG A 615 -33.29 18.99 13.69
N HIS A 616 -32.14 19.53 14.09
CA HIS A 616 -31.24 18.88 15.05
C HIS A 616 -31.85 18.80 16.45
N PHE A 617 -32.55 19.84 16.90
CA PHE A 617 -33.29 19.81 18.16
C PHE A 617 -34.46 18.82 18.13
N THR A 618 -35.18 18.71 17.01
CA THR A 618 -36.23 17.68 16.83
C THR A 618 -35.64 16.27 16.91
N THR A 619 -34.49 16.03 16.25
CA THR A 619 -33.78 14.75 16.36
C THR A 619 -33.34 14.49 17.81
N ALA A 620 -32.80 15.50 18.50
CA ALA A 620 -32.42 15.38 19.91
C ALA A 620 -33.61 14.96 20.79
N LEU A 621 -34.76 15.61 20.62
CA LEU A 621 -35.98 15.28 21.35
C LEU A 621 -36.42 13.85 21.08
N SER A 622 -36.45 13.42 19.82
CA SER A 622 -36.83 12.04 19.46
C SER A 622 -35.94 10.98 20.10
N LEU A 623 -34.62 11.22 20.15
CA LEU A 623 -33.65 10.33 20.79
C LEU A 623 -33.85 10.30 22.31
N VAL A 624 -34.05 11.46 22.93
CA VAL A 624 -34.30 11.56 24.38
C VAL A 624 -35.60 10.84 24.76
N THR A 625 -36.68 11.02 24.00
CA THR A 625 -37.96 10.32 24.23
C THR A 625 -37.83 8.80 24.04
N ALA A 626 -37.09 8.35 23.01
CA ALA A 626 -36.82 6.93 22.80
C ALA A 626 -36.07 6.29 23.97
N LEU A 627 -35.07 6.99 24.52
CA LEU A 627 -34.27 6.54 25.66
C LEU A 627 -35.07 6.52 26.97
N GLU A 628 -35.93 7.52 27.18
CA GLU A 628 -36.86 7.57 28.30
C GLU A 628 -37.82 6.37 28.29
N SER A 629 -38.45 6.08 27.15
CA SER A 629 -39.41 4.97 27.02
C SER A 629 -38.83 3.59 27.35
N LYS A 630 -37.50 3.45 27.24
CA LYS A 630 -36.76 2.20 27.46
C LYS A 630 -36.07 2.15 28.83
N GLN A 631 -36.31 3.13 29.71
CA GLN A 631 -35.67 3.27 31.04
C GLN A 631 -34.13 3.21 31.01
N ASN A 632 -33.51 3.63 29.91
CA ASN A 632 -32.06 3.60 29.77
C ASN A 632 -31.43 4.87 30.37
N THR A 633 -30.62 4.71 31.43
CA THR A 633 -29.96 5.82 32.13
C THR A 633 -28.64 6.27 31.48
N ALA A 634 -28.32 5.76 30.29
CA ALA A 634 -27.08 6.07 29.57
C ALA A 634 -26.93 7.56 29.19
N VAL A 635 -28.04 8.29 29.00
CA VAL A 635 -27.99 9.75 28.82
C VAL A 635 -27.91 10.41 30.18
N GLY A 636 -26.80 11.11 30.42
CA GLY A 636 -26.65 11.88 31.65
C GLY A 636 -27.72 12.97 31.77
N THR A 637 -28.28 13.15 32.95
CA THR A 637 -29.17 14.28 33.30
C THR A 637 -28.60 15.64 32.87
N LYS A 638 -27.26 15.78 32.84
CA LYS A 638 -26.54 16.96 32.33
C LYS A 638 -26.81 17.27 30.85
N ASP A 639 -26.99 16.24 30.03
CA ASP A 639 -27.14 16.38 28.58
C ASP A 639 -28.54 16.87 28.20
N ILE A 640 -29.57 16.33 28.85
CA ILE A 640 -30.95 16.82 28.74
C ILE A 640 -31.04 18.24 29.29
N SER A 641 -30.39 18.51 30.43
CA SER A 641 -30.31 19.85 31.02
C SER A 641 -29.71 20.89 30.06
N TRP A 642 -28.62 20.52 29.38
CA TRP A 642 -28.00 21.38 28.38
C TRP A 642 -28.92 21.59 27.16
N LEU A 643 -29.57 20.54 26.66
CA LEU A 643 -30.43 20.61 25.48
C LEU A 643 -31.63 21.55 25.68
N TRP A 644 -32.39 21.39 26.77
CA TRP A 644 -33.58 22.25 26.98
C TRP A 644 -33.17 23.70 27.18
N ARG A 645 -32.10 23.98 27.96
CA ARG A 645 -31.60 25.36 28.16
C ARG A 645 -31.14 26.00 26.85
N THR A 646 -30.47 25.21 26.01
CA THR A 646 -29.97 25.72 24.72
C THR A 646 -31.12 25.96 23.75
N ALA A 647 -32.12 25.07 23.69
CA ALA A 647 -33.34 25.28 22.90
C ALA A 647 -34.09 26.53 23.37
N TYR A 648 -34.27 26.69 24.69
CA TYR A 648 -34.91 27.86 25.30
C TYR A 648 -34.19 29.16 24.93
N ASN A 649 -32.87 29.22 25.17
CA ASN A 649 -32.09 30.43 24.90
C ASN A 649 -32.03 30.75 23.39
N THR A 650 -32.01 29.72 22.54
CA THR A 650 -32.06 29.92 21.08
C THR A 650 -33.42 30.48 20.66
N ALA A 651 -34.52 30.00 21.24
CA ALA A 651 -35.86 30.52 20.98
C ALA A 651 -36.00 31.98 21.45
N VAL A 652 -35.50 32.30 22.65
CA VAL A 652 -35.48 33.67 23.20
C VAL A 652 -34.66 34.61 22.30
N GLN A 653 -33.49 34.19 21.83
CA GLN A 653 -32.70 34.96 20.87
C GLN A 653 -33.46 35.14 19.55
N GLY A 654 -34.13 34.08 19.08
CA GLY A 654 -34.97 34.10 17.89
C GLY A 654 -36.11 35.12 17.99
N CYS A 655 -36.74 35.29 19.15
CA CYS A 655 -37.78 36.31 19.37
C CYS A 655 -37.31 37.74 19.04
N SER A 656 -36.02 38.05 19.20
CA SER A 656 -35.46 39.37 18.89
C SER A 656 -34.79 39.46 17.52
N GLU A 657 -34.37 38.35 16.94
CA GLU A 657 -33.49 38.33 15.76
C GLU A 657 -34.12 37.72 14.50
N TRP A 658 -35.16 36.89 14.61
CA TRP A 658 -35.68 36.11 13.48
C TRP A 658 -37.05 36.61 13.02
N ASP A 659 -37.05 37.59 12.12
CA ASP A 659 -38.28 38.13 11.54
C ASP A 659 -39.05 37.08 10.71
N ASN A 660 -40.37 37.01 10.86
CA ASN A 660 -41.29 36.09 10.15
C ASN A 660 -41.04 34.59 10.36
N GLN A 661 -40.36 34.21 11.46
CA GLN A 661 -40.06 32.83 11.83
C GLN A 661 -40.80 32.39 13.10
N GLU A 662 -41.97 32.97 13.38
CA GLU A 662 -42.74 32.75 14.61
C GLU A 662 -43.04 31.26 14.84
N ASP A 663 -43.38 30.51 13.79
CA ASP A 663 -43.60 29.05 13.87
C ASP A 663 -42.34 28.30 14.33
N SER A 664 -41.18 28.64 13.77
CA SER A 664 -39.91 27.97 14.11
C SER A 664 -39.45 28.31 15.53
N ILE A 665 -39.67 29.55 15.97
CA ILE A 665 -39.41 29.99 17.34
C ILE A 665 -40.34 29.26 18.31
N SER A 666 -41.63 29.17 17.99
CA SER A 666 -42.61 28.41 18.77
C SER A 666 -42.23 26.94 18.88
N ASP A 667 -41.80 26.31 17.79
CA ASP A 667 -41.36 24.92 17.79
C ASP A 667 -40.11 24.70 18.67
N LEU A 668 -39.17 25.67 18.74
CA LEU A 668 -38.04 25.60 19.67
C LEU A 668 -38.46 25.71 21.14
N PHE A 669 -39.43 26.57 21.46
CA PHE A 669 -40.02 26.62 22.80
C PHE A 669 -40.73 25.31 23.15
N ASP A 670 -41.43 24.70 22.20
CA ASP A 670 -42.07 23.39 22.39
C ASP A 670 -41.07 22.27 22.61
N ILE A 671 -39.96 22.25 21.87
CA ILE A 671 -38.88 21.28 22.08
C ILE A 671 -38.24 21.49 23.45
N SER A 672 -37.95 22.74 23.82
CA SER A 672 -37.43 23.08 25.15
C SER A 672 -38.38 22.61 26.25
N ARG A 673 -39.68 22.87 26.11
CA ARG A 673 -40.72 22.47 27.06
C ARG A 673 -40.76 20.95 27.22
N GLN A 674 -40.82 20.20 26.12
CA GLN A 674 -40.87 18.74 26.15
C GLN A 674 -39.60 18.12 26.76
N LEU A 675 -38.42 18.63 26.41
CA LEU A 675 -37.17 18.20 27.02
C LEU A 675 -37.13 18.51 28.53
N LEU A 676 -37.66 19.67 28.95
CA LEU A 676 -37.76 20.04 30.36
C LEU A 676 -38.78 19.16 31.12
N GLU A 677 -39.91 18.81 30.52
CA GLU A 677 -40.88 17.86 31.11
C GLU A 677 -40.24 16.50 31.36
N ILE A 678 -39.43 16.00 30.43
CA ILE A 678 -38.65 14.76 30.60
C ILE A 678 -37.61 14.94 31.72
N TYR A 679 -36.90 16.08 31.74
CA TYR A 679 -35.90 16.39 32.76
C TYR A 679 -36.48 16.45 34.18
N LEU A 680 -37.71 16.96 34.35
CA LEU A 680 -38.39 17.07 35.64
C LEU A 680 -38.86 15.73 36.22
N ARG A 681 -38.93 14.66 35.42
CA ARG A 681 -39.28 13.30 35.89
C ARG A 681 -38.11 12.58 36.57
N PHE A 682 -36.90 13.15 36.52
CA PHE A 682 -35.74 12.56 37.20
C PHE A 682 -35.80 12.83 38.71
N PRO A 683 -35.66 11.81 39.58
CA PRO A 683 -35.81 11.95 41.04
C PRO A 683 -34.86 12.97 41.69
N ALA A 684 -33.67 13.18 41.09
CA ALA A 684 -32.69 14.14 41.59
C ALA A 684 -33.05 15.61 41.29
N VAL A 685 -34.03 15.86 40.42
CA VAL A 685 -34.43 17.18 39.92
C VAL A 685 -35.80 17.59 40.46
N GLU A 686 -36.62 16.64 40.94
CA GLU A 686 -37.96 16.91 41.49
C GLU A 686 -37.97 17.92 42.66
N SER A 687 -36.82 18.12 43.33
CA SER A 687 -36.63 19.03 44.45
C SER A 687 -36.11 20.43 44.07
N GLU A 688 -35.76 20.69 42.80
CA GLU A 688 -35.27 22.01 42.35
C GLU A 688 -36.44 22.99 42.15
N THR A 689 -36.67 23.85 43.14
CA THR A 689 -37.60 24.98 43.04
C THR A 689 -37.10 25.99 42.01
N GLY A 690 -37.97 26.41 41.08
CA GLY A 690 -37.67 27.42 40.05
C GLY A 690 -37.62 26.91 38.60
N LEU A 691 -37.44 25.61 38.35
CA LEU A 691 -37.48 25.07 36.97
C LEU A 691 -38.88 25.13 36.34
N HIS A 692 -39.92 25.05 37.17
CA HIS A 692 -41.31 25.14 36.74
C HIS A 692 -41.67 26.48 36.09
N VAL A 693 -40.94 27.56 36.39
CA VAL A 693 -41.10 28.86 35.71
C VAL A 693 -40.73 28.76 34.23
N PHE A 694 -39.63 28.07 33.89
CA PHE A 694 -39.22 27.88 32.50
C PHE A 694 -40.20 27.03 31.71
N LEU A 695 -40.87 26.08 32.38
CA LEU A 695 -41.94 25.28 31.77
C LEU A 695 -43.14 26.18 31.41
N ILE A 696 -43.55 27.06 32.33
CA ILE A 696 -44.62 28.03 32.10
C ILE A 696 -44.23 29.00 30.98
N ASN A 697 -43.03 29.60 31.05
CA ASN A 697 -42.56 30.56 30.06
C ASN A 697 -42.47 29.95 28.66
N ALA A 698 -41.90 28.74 28.53
CA ALA A 698 -41.79 28.06 27.24
C ALA A 698 -43.18 27.69 26.68
N SER A 699 -44.09 27.20 27.54
CA SER A 699 -45.47 26.89 27.11
C SER A 699 -46.18 28.15 26.60
N PHE A 700 -46.13 29.24 27.38
CA PHE A 700 -46.76 30.50 27.02
C PHE A 700 -46.15 31.11 25.76
N ALA A 701 -44.83 31.18 25.67
CA ALA A 701 -44.14 31.75 24.50
C ALA A 701 -44.41 30.93 23.22
N GLY A 702 -44.44 29.60 23.32
CA GLY A 702 -44.83 28.72 22.21
C GLY A 702 -46.24 29.01 21.70
N ALA A 703 -47.22 29.04 22.61
CA ALA A 703 -48.63 29.33 22.27
C ALA A 703 -48.82 30.76 21.73
N ALA A 704 -48.21 31.77 22.37
CA ALA A 704 -48.26 33.16 21.94
C ALA A 704 -47.64 33.35 20.55
N GLY A 705 -46.49 32.72 20.28
CA GLY A 705 -45.85 32.76 18.96
C GLY A 705 -46.75 32.21 17.86
N ARG A 706 -47.52 31.13 18.10
CA ARG A 706 -48.47 30.59 17.12
C ARG A 706 -49.67 31.52 16.87
N VAL A 707 -50.10 32.27 17.90
CA VAL A 707 -51.12 33.33 17.74
C VAL A 707 -50.57 34.49 16.91
N PHE A 708 -49.33 34.91 17.15
CA PHE A 708 -48.71 35.94 16.32
C PHE A 708 -48.49 35.46 14.88
N ALA A 709 -48.08 34.20 14.68
CA ALA A 709 -47.93 33.59 13.36
C ALA A 709 -49.25 33.59 12.58
N SER A 710 -50.37 33.27 13.25
CA SER A 710 -51.70 33.29 12.62
C SER A 710 -52.16 34.70 12.23
N ARG A 711 -51.79 35.73 13.01
CA ARG A 711 -52.10 37.14 12.68
C ARG A 711 -51.35 37.66 11.44
N HIS A 712 -50.10 37.25 11.23
CA HIS A 712 -49.25 37.76 10.14
C HIS A 712 -49.54 37.11 8.78
N ARG A 713 -50.17 35.93 8.74
CA ARG A 713 -50.35 35.16 7.50
C ARG A 713 -51.81 35.09 7.08
N ALA A 714 -52.21 35.95 6.15
CA ALA A 714 -53.45 35.77 5.40
C ALA A 714 -53.25 34.73 4.27
N SER A 715 -53.61 33.47 4.52
CA SER A 715 -53.65 32.44 3.49
C SER A 715 -54.78 32.71 2.48
N SER A 716 -54.54 32.48 1.18
CA SER A 716 -55.58 32.56 0.14
C SER A 716 -56.60 31.42 0.22
N ASN A 717 -56.32 30.36 0.99
CA ASN A 717 -57.20 29.21 1.18
C ASN A 717 -57.89 29.24 2.56
N ALA A 718 -59.20 29.52 2.56
CA ALA A 718 -60.02 29.64 3.76
C ALA A 718 -60.14 28.34 4.58
N ALA A 719 -60.08 27.16 3.95
CA ALA A 719 -60.17 25.89 4.66
C ALA A 719 -58.91 25.62 5.49
N GLN A 720 -57.74 25.84 4.89
CA GLN A 720 -56.45 25.66 5.57
C GLN A 720 -56.27 26.65 6.72
N GLU A 721 -56.82 27.86 6.58
CA GLU A 721 -56.81 28.88 7.61
C GLU A 721 -57.70 28.49 8.81
N SER A 722 -58.88 27.92 8.55
CA SER A 722 -59.75 27.41 9.62
C SER A 722 -59.09 26.26 10.40
N ASP A 723 -58.44 25.32 9.73
CA ASP A 723 -57.77 24.19 10.40
C ASP A 723 -56.57 24.64 11.24
N ARG A 724 -55.80 25.63 10.75
CA ARG A 724 -54.71 26.25 11.54
C ARG A 724 -55.24 26.92 12.79
N ARG A 725 -56.30 27.73 12.68
CA ARG A 725 -56.92 28.39 13.85
C ARG A 725 -57.43 27.40 14.88
N LYS A 726 -58.00 26.26 14.45
CA LYS A 726 -58.36 25.17 15.37
C LYS A 726 -57.15 24.59 16.08
N ALA A 727 -56.03 24.40 15.40
CA ALA A 727 -54.79 23.94 16.02
C ALA A 727 -54.25 24.95 17.05
N VAL A 728 -54.28 26.26 16.73
CA VAL A 728 -53.90 27.32 17.67
C VAL A 728 -54.82 27.33 18.89
N ALA A 729 -56.14 27.20 18.69
CA ALA A 729 -57.11 27.12 19.79
C ALA A 729 -56.82 25.93 20.73
N GLN A 730 -56.52 24.75 20.16
CA GLN A 730 -56.14 23.57 20.94
C GLN A 730 -54.86 23.79 21.74
N GLU A 731 -53.85 24.44 21.16
CA GLU A 731 -52.59 24.72 21.87
C GLU A 731 -52.77 25.76 22.98
N ILE A 732 -53.63 26.76 22.81
CA ILE A 732 -53.97 27.72 23.87
C ILE A 732 -54.60 27.00 25.07
N VAL A 733 -55.58 26.12 24.83
CA VAL A 733 -56.22 25.31 25.88
C VAL A 733 -55.19 24.41 26.56
N ALA A 734 -54.37 23.69 25.78
CA ALA A 734 -53.33 22.83 26.32
C ALA A 734 -52.30 23.62 27.16
N CYS A 735 -51.95 24.83 26.74
CA CYS A 735 -51.07 25.73 27.48
C CYS A 735 -51.69 26.17 28.81
N LYS A 736 -52.97 26.59 28.81
CA LYS A 736 -53.71 26.95 30.04
C LYS A 736 -53.72 25.79 31.04
N ASP A 737 -54.06 24.59 30.58
CA ASP A 737 -54.06 23.37 31.41
C ASP A 737 -52.68 23.09 32.02
N ARG A 738 -51.60 23.23 31.23
CA ARG A 738 -50.23 23.04 31.72
C ARG A 738 -49.89 24.05 32.81
N ILE A 739 -50.21 25.34 32.63
CA ILE A 739 -49.94 26.39 33.63
C ILE A 739 -50.74 26.14 34.91
N GLN A 740 -52.03 25.81 34.78
CA GLN A 740 -52.90 25.51 35.93
C GLN A 740 -52.40 24.29 36.72
N LYS A 741 -51.93 23.24 36.05
CA LYS A 741 -51.32 22.07 36.71
C LYS A 741 -50.10 22.43 37.53
N VAL A 742 -49.26 23.35 37.04
CA VAL A 742 -48.09 23.84 37.79
C VAL A 742 -48.52 24.69 38.99
N LEU A 743 -49.51 25.58 38.82
CA LEU A 743 -50.06 26.40 39.91
C LEU A 743 -50.69 25.56 41.03
N ALA A 744 -51.30 24.42 40.68
CA ALA A 744 -51.87 23.49 41.66
C ALA A 744 -50.81 22.74 42.49
N LYS A 745 -49.54 22.72 42.07
CA LYS A 745 -48.46 22.02 42.76
C LYS A 745 -47.87 22.90 43.87
N ALA A 746 -48.16 22.55 45.13
CA ALA A 746 -47.69 23.30 46.30
C ALA A 746 -46.16 23.40 46.34
N GLY A 747 -45.64 24.62 46.51
CA GLY A 747 -44.19 24.89 46.60
C GLY A 747 -43.44 24.89 45.28
N ALA A 748 -44.11 24.76 44.13
CA ALA A 748 -43.45 24.72 42.81
C ALA A 748 -42.97 26.10 42.31
N LEU A 749 -43.57 27.19 42.80
CA LEU A 749 -43.34 28.57 42.35
C LEU A 749 -43.23 29.52 43.55
N GLY A 750 -42.45 30.60 43.41
CA GLY A 750 -42.47 31.73 44.34
C GLY A 750 -43.67 32.65 44.11
N GLU A 751 -43.95 33.57 45.04
CA GLU A 751 -45.10 34.48 44.96
C GLU A 751 -45.11 35.33 43.69
N GLU A 752 -43.95 35.87 43.27
CA GLU A 752 -43.84 36.65 42.02
C GLU A 752 -44.13 35.82 40.77
N ASP A 753 -43.68 34.56 40.75
CA ASP A 753 -43.90 33.65 39.62
C ASP A 753 -45.35 33.19 39.54
N ILE A 754 -46.03 33.06 40.69
CA ILE A 754 -47.47 32.81 40.75
C ILE A 754 -48.23 33.99 40.12
N LEU A 755 -47.87 35.23 40.44
CA LEU A 755 -48.48 36.42 39.81
C LEU A 755 -48.23 36.44 38.30
N ARG A 756 -47.00 36.13 37.87
CA ARG A 756 -46.65 36.05 36.44
C ARG A 756 -47.46 34.97 35.70
N ALA A 757 -47.61 33.80 36.30
CA ALA A 757 -48.40 32.70 35.72
C ALA A 757 -49.88 33.08 35.54
N HIS A 758 -50.48 33.79 36.50
CA HIS A 758 -51.84 34.32 36.37
C HIS A 758 -51.93 35.38 35.26
N SER A 759 -50.92 36.26 35.14
CA SER A 759 -50.85 37.21 34.02
C SER A 759 -50.81 36.51 32.66
N PHE A 760 -50.11 35.37 32.53
CA PHE A 760 -50.11 34.59 31.29
C PHE A 760 -51.47 33.94 31.01
N LEU A 761 -52.16 33.42 32.03
CA LEU A 761 -53.51 32.89 31.88
C LEU A 761 -54.49 33.95 31.38
N ASN A 762 -54.38 35.18 31.89
CA ASN A 762 -55.19 36.32 31.44
C ASN A 762 -54.97 36.60 29.95
N VAL A 763 -53.71 36.70 29.51
CA VAL A 763 -53.38 36.91 28.09
C VAL A 763 -53.85 35.74 27.22
N LEU A 764 -53.72 34.50 27.68
CA LEU A 764 -54.21 33.31 26.97
C LEU A 764 -55.74 33.33 26.82
N SER A 765 -56.50 33.84 27.81
CA SER A 765 -57.95 34.03 27.67
C SER A 765 -58.32 35.04 26.57
N VAL A 766 -57.52 36.12 26.42
CA VAL A 766 -57.69 37.08 25.32
C VAL A 766 -57.41 36.42 23.98
N PHE A 767 -56.29 35.69 23.85
CA PHE A 767 -55.96 34.96 22.63
C PHE A 767 -57.01 33.89 22.29
N GLU A 768 -57.51 33.17 23.28
CA GLU A 768 -58.55 32.18 23.08
C GLU A 768 -59.84 32.83 22.55
N THR A 769 -60.22 33.98 23.12
CA THR A 769 -61.36 34.77 22.65
C THR A 769 -61.16 35.23 21.21
N GLU A 770 -60.00 35.77 20.87
CA GLU A 770 -59.67 36.20 19.50
C GLU A 770 -59.81 35.05 18.50
N ILE A 771 -59.17 33.91 18.76
CA ILE A 771 -59.19 32.77 17.86
C ILE A 771 -60.60 32.16 17.78
N ALA A 772 -61.32 32.06 18.90
CA ALA A 772 -62.70 31.59 18.94
C ALA A 772 -63.66 32.54 18.18
N CYS A 773 -63.42 33.85 18.27
CA CYS A 773 -64.15 34.88 17.52
C CYS A 773 -63.94 34.70 16.00
N GLN A 774 -62.68 34.52 15.58
CA GLN A 774 -62.32 34.23 14.18
C GLN A 774 -62.87 32.90 13.67
N LEU A 775 -63.03 31.90 14.55
CA LEU A 775 -63.66 30.60 14.26
C LEU A 775 -65.19 30.63 14.37
N LYS A 776 -65.78 31.74 14.83
CA LYS A 776 -67.22 31.90 15.11
C LYS A 776 -67.76 30.87 16.12
N THR A 777 -66.91 30.39 17.02
CA THR A 777 -67.28 29.46 18.09
C THR A 777 -67.77 30.22 19.32
N TRP A 778 -68.91 30.89 19.17
CA TRP A 778 -69.52 31.78 20.16
C TRP A 778 -69.77 31.15 21.53
N GLY A 779 -70.17 29.87 21.56
CA GLY A 779 -70.35 29.14 22.81
C GLY A 779 -69.06 29.02 23.63
N ARG A 780 -67.92 28.80 22.97
CA ARG A 780 -66.62 28.74 23.65
C ARG A 780 -66.22 30.09 24.23
N ILE A 781 -66.57 31.20 23.59
CA ILE A 781 -66.29 32.54 24.11
C ILE A 781 -67.02 32.77 25.44
N LEU A 782 -68.29 32.35 25.53
CA LEU A 782 -69.05 32.41 26.78
C LEU A 782 -68.38 31.59 27.89
N GLU A 783 -67.92 30.38 27.57
CA GLU A 783 -67.17 29.54 28.51
C GLU A 783 -65.86 30.21 28.97
N VAL A 784 -65.10 30.81 28.05
CA VAL A 784 -63.83 31.51 28.38
C VAL A 784 -64.09 32.71 29.29
N ILE A 785 -65.15 33.48 29.03
CA ILE A 785 -65.55 34.61 29.88
C ILE A 785 -65.90 34.11 31.29
N GLU A 786 -66.67 33.02 31.38
CA GLU A 786 -67.04 32.42 32.67
C GLU A 786 -65.83 31.86 33.43
N GLU A 787 -64.94 31.12 32.76
CA GLU A 787 -63.67 30.60 33.30
C GLU A 787 -62.78 31.73 33.83
N THR A 788 -62.69 32.82 33.06
CA THR A 788 -61.90 34.00 33.43
C THR A 788 -62.53 34.70 34.65
N THR A 789 -63.85 34.86 34.68
CA THR A 789 -64.57 35.50 35.81
C THR A 789 -64.39 34.74 37.13
N ARG A 790 -64.32 33.41 37.09
CA ARG A 790 -64.08 32.56 38.28
C ARG A 790 -62.66 32.67 38.84
N THR A 791 -61.71 33.23 38.08
CA THR A 791 -60.30 33.32 38.48
C THR A 791 -60.09 34.56 39.37
N GLN A 792 -59.51 34.37 40.56
CA GLN A 792 -59.40 35.43 41.58
C GLN A 792 -58.43 36.58 41.21
N SER A 793 -57.50 36.35 40.29
CA SER A 793 -56.37 37.25 39.94
C SER A 793 -56.39 37.70 38.48
N VAL A 794 -57.57 38.06 37.97
CA VAL A 794 -57.72 38.59 36.60
C VAL A 794 -57.53 40.10 36.56
N ASP A 795 -56.69 40.57 35.65
CA ASP A 795 -56.53 41.99 35.35
C ASP A 795 -57.75 42.50 34.57
N LEU A 796 -58.23 43.70 34.92
CA LEU A 796 -59.37 44.31 34.25
C LEU A 796 -59.12 44.51 32.75
N GLY A 797 -57.87 44.80 32.36
CA GLY A 797 -57.47 44.91 30.96
C GLY A 797 -57.73 43.66 30.12
N THR A 798 -57.85 42.49 30.75
CA THR A 798 -58.22 41.23 30.10
C THR A 798 -59.64 41.31 29.53
N PHE A 799 -60.59 41.76 30.35
CA PHE A 799 -61.98 41.89 29.94
C PHE A 799 -62.18 43.05 28.95
N GLU A 800 -61.40 44.13 29.08
CA GLU A 800 -61.38 45.22 28.09
C GLU A 800 -60.97 44.67 26.72
N ALA A 801 -59.85 43.93 26.65
CA ALA A 801 -59.39 43.34 25.40
C ALA A 801 -60.37 42.32 24.80
N VAL A 802 -60.98 41.47 25.63
CA VAL A 802 -62.06 40.55 25.21
C VAL A 802 -63.23 41.32 24.61
N THR A 803 -63.66 42.39 25.28
CA THR A 803 -64.80 43.21 24.83
C THR A 803 -64.45 43.94 23.54
N ASP A 804 -63.26 44.53 23.41
CA ASP A 804 -62.81 45.22 22.20
C ASP A 804 -62.76 44.27 20.99
N ILE A 805 -62.25 43.04 21.18
CA ILE A 805 -62.27 42.00 20.13
C ILE A 805 -63.70 41.73 19.65
N LEU A 806 -64.63 41.52 20.59
CA LEU A 806 -66.02 41.20 20.27
C LEU A 806 -66.78 42.40 19.68
N TRP A 807 -66.42 43.62 20.07
CA TRP A 807 -67.04 44.85 19.62
C TRP A 807 -66.73 45.16 18.15
N VAL A 808 -65.50 44.85 17.72
CA VAL A 808 -65.06 45.06 16.32
C VAL A 808 -65.63 44.00 15.37
N GLU A 809 -65.94 42.80 15.88
CA GLU A 809 -66.44 41.70 15.05
C GLU A 809 -67.92 41.88 14.68
N LYS A 810 -68.20 42.04 13.38
CA LYS A 810 -69.55 42.34 12.87
C LYS A 810 -70.52 41.17 13.00
N ASP A 811 -69.99 39.95 12.96
CA ASP A 811 -70.77 38.72 13.06
C ASP A 811 -71.02 38.28 14.51
N CYS A 812 -70.56 39.06 15.51
CA CYS A 812 -70.72 38.76 16.93
C CYS A 812 -72.20 38.80 17.35
N PRO A 813 -72.74 37.68 17.89
CA PRO A 813 -74.07 37.68 18.47
C PRO A 813 -74.15 38.65 19.64
N VAL A 814 -75.23 39.42 19.69
CA VAL A 814 -75.45 40.45 20.71
C VAL A 814 -75.39 39.84 22.12
N GLU A 815 -75.84 38.60 22.29
CA GLU A 815 -75.80 37.86 23.55
C GLU A 815 -74.37 37.61 24.05
N VAL A 816 -73.41 37.39 23.14
CA VAL A 816 -72.00 37.12 23.48
C VAL A 816 -71.29 38.40 23.85
N LEU A 817 -71.50 39.46 23.05
CA LEU A 817 -70.99 40.79 23.37
C LEU A 817 -71.56 41.28 24.71
N PHE A 818 -72.86 41.06 24.94
CA PHE A 818 -73.51 41.38 26.20
C PHE A 818 -72.90 40.61 27.37
N ALA A 819 -72.63 39.31 27.24
CA ALA A 819 -71.99 38.54 28.30
C ALA A 819 -70.59 39.04 28.66
N ALA A 820 -69.80 39.48 27.67
CA ALA A 820 -68.50 40.10 27.91
C ALA A 820 -68.61 41.46 28.62
N LEU A 821 -69.55 42.30 28.17
CA LEU A 821 -69.86 43.59 28.80
C LEU A 821 -70.39 43.44 30.23
N GLU A 822 -71.19 42.42 30.48
CA GLU A 822 -71.68 42.10 31.82
C GLU A 822 -70.54 41.59 32.71
N ALA A 823 -69.66 40.72 32.19
CA ALA A 823 -68.51 40.22 32.92
C ALA A 823 -67.49 41.31 33.28
N ILE A 824 -67.19 42.24 32.37
CA ILE A 824 -66.31 43.39 32.69
C ILE A 824 -66.95 44.30 33.74
N LEU A 825 -68.27 44.53 33.67
CA LEU A 825 -68.97 45.38 34.63
C LEU A 825 -69.00 44.73 36.03
N HIS A 826 -69.30 43.44 36.14
CA HIS A 826 -69.26 42.74 37.43
C HIS A 826 -67.84 42.68 38.00
N ALA A 827 -66.85 42.33 37.18
CA ALA A 827 -65.45 42.33 37.61
C ALA A 827 -64.98 43.72 38.08
N SER A 828 -65.53 44.79 37.50
CA SER A 828 -65.23 46.17 37.88
C SER A 828 -65.79 46.57 39.24
N LEU A 829 -67.03 46.14 39.52
CA LEU A 829 -67.74 46.42 40.76
C LEU A 829 -67.17 45.61 41.94
N ASP A 830 -66.89 44.32 41.72
CA ASP A 830 -66.37 43.43 42.76
C ASP A 830 -64.95 43.78 43.22
N ARG A 831 -64.17 44.48 42.40
CA ARG A 831 -62.72 44.71 42.63
C ARG A 831 -62.33 46.19 42.80
N ALA A 832 -63.29 47.12 42.78
CA ALA A 832 -63.06 48.57 42.85
C ALA A 832 -61.97 49.09 41.89
N ALA A 833 -61.83 48.43 40.73
CA ALA A 833 -60.65 48.55 39.88
C ALA A 833 -60.81 49.54 38.71
N LEU A 834 -62.03 50.04 38.45
CA LEU A 834 -62.39 50.72 37.21
C LEU A 834 -62.76 52.19 37.51
N SER A 835 -62.29 53.12 36.69
CA SER A 835 -62.66 54.54 36.83
C SER A 835 -64.14 54.74 36.51
N VAL A 836 -64.81 55.61 37.24
CA VAL A 836 -66.24 55.92 37.00
C VAL A 836 -66.51 56.34 35.54
N GLU A 837 -65.53 56.98 34.89
CA GLU A 837 -65.58 57.27 33.45
C GLU A 837 -65.74 56.03 32.57
N LYS A 838 -64.87 55.02 32.74
CA LYS A 838 -64.97 53.78 31.96
C LYS A 838 -66.25 53.00 32.31
N PHE A 839 -66.63 52.98 33.59
CA PHE A 839 -67.86 52.32 34.06
C PHE A 839 -69.08 52.89 33.34
N SER A 840 -69.17 54.22 33.28
CA SER A 840 -70.29 54.92 32.63
C SER A 840 -70.41 54.58 31.14
N ARG A 841 -69.29 54.47 30.42
CA ARG A 841 -69.28 54.09 29.00
C ARG A 841 -69.74 52.66 28.76
N TRP A 842 -69.25 51.70 29.56
CA TRP A 842 -69.67 50.29 29.45
C TRP A 842 -71.14 50.11 29.81
N LEU A 843 -71.61 50.80 30.84
CA LEU A 843 -73.01 50.79 31.24
C LEU A 843 -73.91 51.40 30.16
N ARG A 844 -73.50 52.50 29.53
CA ARG A 844 -74.20 53.07 28.36
C ARG A 844 -74.29 52.05 27.22
N ALA A 845 -73.20 51.36 26.90
CA ALA A 845 -73.19 50.33 25.86
C ALA A 845 -74.18 49.19 26.15
N ILE A 846 -74.18 48.67 27.37
CA ILE A 846 -75.10 47.63 27.84
C ILE A 846 -76.56 48.08 27.72
N CYS A 847 -76.87 49.26 28.27
CA CYS A 847 -78.23 49.80 28.24
C CYS A 847 -78.71 50.07 26.81
N THR A 848 -77.84 50.58 25.94
CA THR A 848 -78.16 50.80 24.51
C THR A 848 -78.51 49.49 23.81
N ILE A 849 -77.73 48.44 24.04
CA ILE A 849 -77.97 47.11 23.47
C ILE A 849 -79.31 46.54 23.96
N LEU A 850 -79.55 46.52 25.27
CA LEU A 850 -80.79 45.98 25.85
C LEU A 850 -82.04 46.72 25.36
N LEU A 851 -81.98 48.05 25.34
CA LEU A 851 -83.10 48.88 24.91
C LEU A 851 -83.38 48.76 23.41
N SER A 852 -82.36 48.49 22.57
CA SER A 852 -82.56 48.26 21.14
C SER A 852 -83.35 46.99 20.84
N ARG A 853 -83.19 45.93 21.65
CA ARG A 853 -83.94 44.66 21.54
C ARG A 853 -85.39 44.82 22.02
N ASN A 854 -85.58 45.67 23.03
CA ASN A 854 -86.87 46.10 23.56
C ASN A 854 -87.82 44.95 24.00
N ALA A 855 -87.28 43.79 24.44
CA ALA A 855 -88.09 42.77 25.10
C ALA A 855 -88.35 43.17 26.57
N ALA A 856 -89.42 42.66 27.18
CA ALA A 856 -89.75 42.98 28.58
C ALA A 856 -88.63 42.59 29.57
N ALA A 857 -87.99 41.43 29.34
CA ALA A 857 -86.83 41.02 30.13
C ALA A 857 -85.61 41.95 29.94
N ASP A 858 -85.38 42.44 28.72
CA ASP A 858 -84.26 43.33 28.40
C ASP A 858 -84.46 44.71 29.03
N ARG A 859 -85.68 45.28 28.94
CA ARG A 859 -86.03 46.53 29.62
C ARG A 859 -85.90 46.42 31.15
N THR A 860 -86.31 45.28 31.72
CA THR A 860 -86.17 45.01 33.16
C THR A 860 -84.71 44.95 33.60
N LYS A 861 -83.82 44.36 32.79
CA LYS A 861 -82.37 44.38 33.06
C LYS A 861 -81.78 45.78 32.88
N ALA A 862 -82.16 46.49 31.82
CA ALA A 862 -81.64 47.83 31.51
C ALA A 862 -81.94 48.83 32.63
N ILE A 863 -83.17 48.82 33.18
CA ILE A 863 -83.50 49.67 34.32
C ILE A 863 -82.67 49.31 35.56
N GLY A 864 -82.36 48.03 35.77
CA GLY A 864 -81.47 47.59 36.85
C GLY A 864 -80.06 48.19 36.74
N TYR A 865 -79.48 48.24 35.54
CA TYR A 865 -78.19 48.92 35.33
C TYR A 865 -78.30 50.43 35.50
N VAL A 866 -79.38 51.07 35.03
CA VAL A 866 -79.59 52.51 35.27
C VAL A 866 -79.73 52.81 36.77
N GLU A 867 -80.40 51.95 37.54
CA GLU A 867 -80.47 52.05 39.00
C GLU A 867 -79.08 51.87 39.64
N GLN A 868 -78.23 50.96 39.14
CA GLN A 868 -76.82 50.86 39.58
C GLN A 868 -76.03 52.13 39.28
N ALA A 869 -76.21 52.74 38.09
CA ALA A 869 -75.59 54.02 37.75
C ALA A 869 -76.04 55.14 38.69
N VAL A 870 -77.30 55.14 39.13
CA VAL A 870 -77.80 56.07 40.17
C VAL A 870 -77.08 55.86 41.51
N GLY A 871 -76.80 54.61 41.88
CA GLY A 871 -75.97 54.30 43.05
C GLY A 871 -74.58 54.92 42.96
N VAL A 872 -73.88 54.71 41.84
CA VAL A 872 -72.54 55.29 41.60
C VAL A 872 -72.59 56.83 41.56
N LEU A 873 -73.64 57.42 40.97
CA LEU A 873 -73.87 58.87 40.98
C LEU A 873 -74.05 59.44 42.40
N GLN A 874 -74.67 58.68 43.30
CA GLN A 874 -74.85 59.06 44.70
C GLN A 874 -73.56 58.93 45.50
N GLU A 875 -72.77 57.87 45.25
CA GLU A 875 -71.49 57.64 45.91
C GLU A 875 -70.44 58.69 45.53
N HIS A 876 -70.46 59.17 44.28
CA HIS A 876 -69.53 60.17 43.72
C HIS A 876 -70.17 61.56 43.53
N ALA A 877 -71.09 61.95 44.42
CA ALA A 877 -71.92 63.16 44.27
C ALA A 877 -71.18 64.48 44.58
N ALA A 878 -69.96 64.45 45.14
CA ALA A 878 -69.21 65.66 45.48
C ALA A 878 -68.74 66.40 44.21
N GLU A 879 -68.96 67.73 44.15
CA GLU A 879 -68.67 68.55 42.95
C GLU A 879 -67.18 68.51 42.52
N ASP A 880 -66.27 68.26 43.45
CA ASP A 880 -64.81 68.21 43.23
C ASP A 880 -64.24 66.77 43.20
N ASP A 881 -65.07 65.72 43.07
CA ASP A 881 -64.56 64.35 42.99
C ASP A 881 -63.82 64.12 41.66
N PRO A 882 -62.50 63.83 41.65
CA PRO A 882 -61.76 63.51 40.44
C PRO A 882 -62.24 62.22 39.75
N GLN A 883 -63.07 61.40 40.41
CA GLN A 883 -63.79 60.26 39.83
C GLN A 883 -65.28 60.55 39.61
N GLY A 884 -65.70 61.81 39.49
CA GLY A 884 -67.09 62.16 39.21
C GLY A 884 -67.63 61.53 37.91
N TYR A 885 -68.90 61.11 37.94
CA TYR A 885 -69.57 60.54 36.76
C TYR A 885 -69.57 61.54 35.58
N PRO A 886 -69.18 61.16 34.35
CA PRO A 886 -69.05 62.12 33.25
C PRO A 886 -70.36 62.86 32.91
N MET A 887 -70.28 64.17 32.67
CA MET A 887 -71.48 65.01 32.52
C MET A 887 -72.32 64.65 31.29
N ASP A 888 -71.70 64.28 30.18
CA ASP A 888 -72.38 63.79 28.98
C ASP A 888 -73.12 62.46 29.23
N GLU A 889 -72.53 61.59 30.06
CA GLU A 889 -73.14 60.34 30.51
C GLU A 889 -74.35 60.55 31.41
N ARG A 890 -74.31 61.54 32.32
CA ARG A 890 -75.47 61.96 33.13
C ARG A 890 -76.64 62.44 32.27
N HIS A 891 -76.34 63.26 31.25
CA HIS A 891 -77.35 63.74 30.30
C HIS A 891 -77.99 62.60 29.54
N TRP A 892 -77.17 61.66 29.07
CA TRP A 892 -77.66 60.50 28.34
C TRP A 892 -78.52 59.59 29.21
N LEU A 893 -78.09 59.24 30.43
CA LEU A 893 -78.87 58.42 31.36
C LEU A 893 -80.24 59.01 31.66
N MET A 894 -80.28 60.31 31.97
CA MET A 894 -81.53 61.03 32.23
C MET A 894 -82.44 61.03 31.00
N GLY A 895 -81.90 61.34 29.82
CA GLY A 895 -82.65 61.37 28.57
C GLY A 895 -83.20 59.99 28.19
N THR A 896 -82.35 58.97 28.25
CA THR A 896 -82.71 57.58 27.97
C THR A 896 -83.76 57.07 28.96
N ALA A 897 -83.59 57.29 30.26
CA ALA A 897 -84.56 56.86 31.25
C ALA A 897 -85.94 57.52 31.08
N TYR A 898 -85.97 58.83 30.79
CA TYR A 898 -87.22 59.54 30.51
C TYR A 898 -87.88 59.05 29.22
N ASN A 899 -87.13 58.93 28.12
CA ASN A 899 -87.66 58.51 26.82
C ASN A 899 -88.20 57.08 26.87
N THR A 900 -87.46 56.14 27.46
CA THR A 900 -87.93 54.75 27.64
C THR A 900 -89.17 54.70 28.55
N GLY A 901 -89.24 55.53 29.59
CA GLY A 901 -90.44 55.66 30.42
C GLY A 901 -91.67 56.11 29.63
N ILE A 902 -91.51 57.06 28.70
CA ILE A 902 -92.57 57.51 27.78
C ILE A 902 -92.99 56.40 26.82
N GLU A 903 -92.03 55.67 26.25
CA GLU A 903 -92.31 54.54 25.36
C GLU A 903 -93.11 53.44 26.08
N CYS A 904 -92.70 53.06 27.30
CA CYS A 904 -93.44 52.10 28.13
C CYS A 904 -94.85 52.61 28.49
N LEU A 905 -95.01 53.90 28.77
CA LEU A 905 -96.31 54.52 29.05
C LEU A 905 -97.23 54.46 27.82
N HIS A 906 -96.70 54.75 26.63
CA HIS A 906 -97.45 54.62 25.38
C HIS A 906 -97.83 53.16 25.09
N ALA A 907 -96.95 52.21 25.42
CA ALA A 907 -97.21 50.78 25.33
C ALA A 907 -98.12 50.23 26.45
N SER A 908 -98.59 51.08 27.38
CA SER A 908 -99.40 50.70 28.56
C SER A 908 -98.71 49.73 29.53
N LEU A 909 -97.38 49.66 29.50
CA LEU A 909 -96.54 48.92 30.45
C LEU A 909 -96.29 49.79 31.68
N LEU A 910 -97.33 49.98 32.48
CA LEU A 910 -97.34 51.03 33.49
C LEU A 910 -96.31 50.79 34.61
N ASP A 911 -96.07 49.54 35.03
CA ASP A 911 -95.10 49.21 36.09
C ASP A 911 -93.67 49.52 35.66
N GLU A 912 -93.33 49.18 34.41
CA GLU A 912 -92.04 49.48 33.82
C GLU A 912 -91.86 51.00 33.64
N ALA A 913 -92.87 51.68 33.08
CA ALA A 913 -92.85 53.12 32.89
C ALA A 913 -92.65 53.88 34.20
N LYS A 914 -93.29 53.41 35.29
CA LYS A 914 -93.12 53.96 36.63
C LYS A 914 -91.65 53.92 37.08
N ARG A 915 -91.01 52.75 37.01
CA ARG A 915 -89.60 52.58 37.42
C ARG A 915 -88.65 53.46 36.59
N TRP A 916 -88.87 53.55 35.28
CA TRP A 916 -88.06 54.40 34.39
C TRP A 916 -88.18 55.90 34.72
N PHE A 917 -89.39 56.40 35.01
CA PHE A 917 -89.57 57.79 35.44
C PHE A 917 -88.98 58.08 36.82
N GLU A 918 -89.05 57.13 37.75
CA GLU A 918 -88.43 57.24 39.08
C GLU A 918 -86.90 57.34 38.96
N ALA A 919 -86.28 56.47 38.17
CA ALA A 919 -84.85 56.54 37.88
C ALA A 919 -84.47 57.87 37.20
N ALA A 920 -85.23 58.31 36.18
CA ALA A 920 -84.99 59.58 35.50
C ALA A 920 -85.06 60.79 36.47
N THR A 921 -86.03 60.77 37.39
CA THR A 921 -86.19 61.81 38.43
C THR A 921 -85.02 61.80 39.41
N ALA A 922 -84.52 60.61 39.78
CA ALA A 922 -83.34 60.48 40.64
C ALA A 922 -82.08 61.06 39.96
N ILE A 923 -81.88 60.78 38.66
CA ILE A 923 -80.72 61.26 37.89
C ILE A 923 -80.73 62.79 37.74
N CYS A 924 -81.91 63.44 37.65
CA CYS A 924 -82.01 64.90 37.52
C CYS A 924 -81.24 65.66 38.62
N ARG A 925 -81.10 65.10 39.83
CA ARG A 925 -80.34 65.72 40.93
C ARG A 925 -78.85 65.91 40.61
N PHE A 926 -78.33 65.14 39.66
CA PHE A 926 -76.92 65.09 39.32
C PHE A 926 -76.63 65.69 37.93
N ALA A 927 -77.65 66.19 37.22
CA ALA A 927 -77.53 66.76 35.87
C ALA A 927 -77.73 68.29 35.87
N PRO A 928 -77.07 69.04 34.97
CA PRO A 928 -77.29 70.48 34.79
C PRO A 928 -78.75 70.80 34.41
N ASP A 929 -79.30 71.90 34.94
CA ASP A 929 -80.73 72.26 34.86
C ASP A 929 -81.68 71.18 35.44
N GLY A 930 -81.19 70.40 36.41
CA GLY A 930 -81.90 69.29 37.02
C GLY A 930 -83.29 69.62 37.56
N GLU A 931 -83.48 70.78 38.19
CA GLU A 931 -84.77 71.20 38.76
C GLU A 931 -85.84 71.39 37.67
N ALA A 932 -85.53 72.16 36.62
CA ALA A 932 -86.47 72.40 35.51
C ALA A 932 -86.82 71.11 34.76
N ARG A 933 -85.85 70.21 34.60
CA ARG A 933 -86.05 68.89 33.98
C ARG A 933 -86.89 67.97 34.88
N SER A 934 -86.62 67.94 36.19
CA SER A 934 -87.38 67.19 37.19
C SER A 934 -88.86 67.62 37.20
N GLU A 935 -89.17 68.92 37.14
CA GLU A 935 -90.57 69.40 37.04
C GLU A 935 -91.30 68.86 35.79
N LYS A 936 -90.60 68.77 34.66
CA LYS A 936 -91.16 68.24 33.41
C LYS A 936 -91.43 66.73 33.52
N ILE A 937 -90.51 65.99 34.13
CA ILE A 937 -90.69 64.55 34.41
C ILE A 937 -91.85 64.36 35.38
N ALA A 938 -91.91 65.13 36.47
CA ALA A 938 -92.96 65.05 37.48
C ALA A 938 -94.37 65.33 36.90
N LYS A 939 -94.51 66.32 36.01
CA LYS A 939 -95.77 66.58 35.29
C LYS A 939 -96.23 65.38 34.46
N THR A 940 -95.29 64.73 33.77
CA THR A 940 -95.58 63.54 32.94
C THR A 940 -95.86 62.30 33.79
N TYR A 941 -95.11 62.10 34.87
CA TYR A 941 -95.30 61.02 35.83
C TYR A 941 -96.64 61.15 36.59
N THR A 942 -97.08 62.36 36.92
CA THR A 942 -98.41 62.60 37.51
C THR A 942 -99.54 62.20 36.56
N GLN A 943 -99.36 62.39 35.23
CA GLN A 943 -100.32 61.91 34.22
C GLN A 943 -100.34 60.38 34.12
N LEU A 944 -99.19 59.71 34.30
CA LEU A 944 -99.10 58.26 34.38
C LEU A 944 -99.81 57.71 35.64
N LEU A 945 -99.56 58.30 36.81
CA LEU A 945 -100.22 57.89 38.07
C LEU A 945 -101.75 58.06 37.99
N ALA A 946 -102.23 59.13 37.33
CA ALA A 946 -103.67 59.32 37.09
C ALA A 946 -104.28 58.22 36.20
N ARG A 947 -103.50 57.58 35.31
CA ARG A 947 -103.93 56.42 34.50
C ARG A 947 -103.84 55.09 35.27
N TYR A 948 -102.95 54.97 36.25
CA TYR A 948 -102.85 53.83 37.18
C TYR A 948 -104.01 53.76 38.18
N SER A 949 -104.62 54.92 38.46
CA SER A 949 -105.68 55.09 39.45
C SER A 949 -107.08 54.70 38.93
N ARG A 950 -107.15 54.18 37.70
CA ARG A 950 -108.34 53.57 37.08
C ARG A 950 -108.02 52.13 36.74
#